data_AF-A0A6I0EUY5-F1
#
_entry.id   AF-A0A6I0EUY5-F1
#
_cell.length_a   1.000
_cell.length_b   1.000
_cell.length_c   1.000
_cell.angle_alpha   90.00
_cell.angle_beta   90.00
_cell.angle_gamma   90.00
#
_symmetry.space_group_name_H-M   'P 1'
#
loop_
_entity.id
_entity.type
_entity.pdbx_description
1 polymer ?
#
loop_
_entity_poly.entity_id
_entity_poly.type
_entity_poly.pdbx_seq_one_letter_code
_entity_poly.pdbx_strand_id
1 'polypeptide(L)'
;MQNAECRMKAICRTERDCGSTACIADGLRSALLVALAFVGLVLPGCGEKASKAEGKKVIVLGLDGMDPRLLRRLMDEGRMPTFSKLAAKGGFWELGTSVPPQSPVAWSNFIVGGDPGAHGVFDFIHREFEDGQILPYYSTNETTYGEKPYEMFGFYMPMPWQESSKLLLKRGGKPFWDYLDEKGIPSRLYRIPANYPPSESKHGYVKALSGMGTTDLMGTQGTFQWFSAEFDDDVGSPDDGGRAAPLKYDMEMQRWHCKLAGIPNPMVIAAQGAEMTIPIYIEPDREESIARISYVNQAPKWGMDQPVEFLLREGEWSDWKPVVFLPSPFDPGGGAGSRGIVRFQLRKADPPELYVTPINFDPAYPSGKITEPDDFAQELAKGVGPFYTKGFAEDFHAREAKIKIDLGGYATELRLFDDEDYKTQTQFVMDEGKKLLTHALSEYKDGLLFFYFSSTDLVGHVFYWEPEPGEPEEFTDHPVRDDEDAETYTKSLRETYVQCDAELAKVLEKAGDDATVFVMSDHGFMRYKRKLNLNTWLLENGFISLKDEEKRRGSLNDLVDWSKTKAYSFGLNAIYLNLKGREPQGAVDPKDRDAVLREISDKLRATRDPLDERPVVKTVYRTDEVYHGDYAPGGKFDQHTPDLIVGLHREYVVRLGGTGDLSLKWIYNNTGEWSADHCIAAELVPGILLSNRKITVTDPNLTDLAPTILAEFGIEKPEKMTGRNLFAPPK
;
A
#
# COMPACT_ATOMS: atom_id res chain seq x y z
N MET A 1 44.26 -7.50 38.09
CA MET A 1 45.39 -8.37 38.52
C MET A 1 44.80 -9.50 39.35
N GLN A 2 45.03 -10.76 38.90
CA GLN A 2 45.08 -12.05 39.62
C GLN A 2 43.95 -12.39 40.62
N ASN A 3 43.06 -13.36 40.31
CA ASN A 3 43.21 -14.84 40.33
C ASN A 3 43.01 -15.49 41.72
N ALA A 4 42.07 -16.44 41.77
CA ALA A 4 42.04 -17.73 42.52
C ALA A 4 40.56 -18.10 42.84
N GLU A 5 39.88 -18.98 42.09
CA GLU A 5 39.91 -20.45 42.17
C GLU A 5 39.94 -21.02 43.60
N CYS A 6 38.95 -21.84 44.00
CA CYS A 6 38.98 -23.29 43.79
C CYS A 6 37.81 -24.05 44.46
N ARG A 7 37.51 -25.23 43.89
CA ARG A 7 36.46 -26.23 44.17
C ARG A 7 36.78 -27.17 45.34
N MET A 8 35.75 -27.91 45.82
CA MET A 8 35.68 -29.37 46.16
C MET A 8 34.71 -29.60 47.33
N LYS A 9 33.95 -30.68 47.52
CA LYS A 9 33.57 -31.94 46.82
C LYS A 9 32.49 -32.60 47.72
N ALA A 10 31.70 -33.49 47.12
CA ALA A 10 30.63 -34.29 47.71
C ALA A 10 31.05 -35.26 48.83
N ILE A 11 30.06 -35.81 49.57
CA ILE A 11 30.02 -37.20 50.10
C ILE A 11 28.56 -37.63 50.38
N CYS A 12 28.31 -38.92 50.14
CA CYS A 12 27.06 -39.67 50.05
C CYS A 12 26.47 -40.22 51.38
N ARG A 13 25.32 -40.94 51.21
CA ARG A 13 24.75 -42.10 51.98
C ARG A 13 23.80 -41.74 53.13
N THR A 14 22.66 -42.41 53.40
CA THR A 14 22.14 -43.77 53.07
C THR A 14 20.64 -43.91 53.46
N GLU A 15 19.92 -44.79 52.75
CA GLU A 15 18.84 -45.77 53.14
C GLU A 15 17.57 -45.32 53.91
N ARG A 16 16.34 -45.47 53.37
CA ARG A 16 15.43 -46.66 53.20
C ARG A 16 14.67 -47.06 54.48
N ASP A 17 13.37 -46.75 54.58
CA ASP A 17 12.25 -47.74 54.54
C ASP A 17 10.87 -47.21 55.03
N CYS A 18 9.84 -47.71 54.32
CA CYS A 18 8.41 -47.90 54.56
C CYS A 18 7.69 -47.38 55.84
N GLY A 19 6.45 -46.91 55.64
CA GLY A 19 5.39 -47.02 56.66
C GLY A 19 4.25 -46.02 56.51
N SER A 20 3.12 -46.50 56.01
CA SER A 20 1.89 -45.78 55.69
C SER A 20 1.00 -45.39 56.90
N THR A 21 0.19 -44.35 56.66
CA THR A 21 -1.17 -44.05 57.17
C THR A 21 -1.38 -43.53 58.61
N ALA A 22 -1.81 -42.26 58.66
CA ALA A 22 -2.85 -41.62 59.51
C ALA A 22 -2.62 -41.63 61.04
N CYS A 23 -2.74 -40.54 61.81
CA CYS A 23 -3.46 -39.29 61.61
C CYS A 23 -3.11 -38.32 62.77
N ILE A 24 -3.22 -37.00 62.50
CA ILE A 24 -3.57 -35.89 63.41
C ILE A 24 -2.43 -35.09 64.11
N ALA A 25 -2.48 -33.79 63.78
CA ALA A 25 -2.11 -32.58 64.55
C ALA A 25 -0.62 -32.31 64.81
N ASP A 26 -0.03 -31.38 64.05
CA ASP A 26 -0.08 -29.94 64.34
C ASP A 26 0.88 -29.19 63.40
N GLY A 27 0.44 -28.04 62.86
CA GLY A 27 1.36 -27.10 62.20
C GLY A 27 1.00 -26.66 60.78
N LEU A 28 -0.25 -26.28 60.52
CA LEU A 28 -0.58 -25.38 59.40
C LEU A 28 -1.51 -24.27 59.87
N ARG A 29 -0.92 -23.23 60.46
CA ARG A 29 -1.59 -21.94 60.70
C ARG A 29 -0.79 -20.71 60.25
N SER A 30 0.27 -20.88 59.45
CA SER A 30 1.10 -19.73 59.01
C SER A 30 1.34 -19.64 57.50
N ALA A 31 0.56 -20.33 56.66
CA ALA A 31 0.73 -20.28 55.19
C ALA A 31 -0.53 -19.87 54.40
N LEU A 32 -1.61 -19.44 55.05
CA LEU A 32 -2.88 -19.10 54.39
C LEU A 32 -3.25 -17.61 54.38
N LEU A 33 -2.29 -16.72 54.66
CA LEU A 33 -2.49 -15.25 54.62
C LEU A 33 -1.56 -14.51 53.64
N VAL A 34 -0.74 -15.23 52.86
CA VAL A 34 0.10 -14.63 51.80
C VAL A 34 -0.32 -15.10 50.39
N ALA A 35 -1.20 -16.09 50.26
CA ALA A 35 -1.70 -16.58 48.98
C ALA A 35 -3.03 -15.94 48.51
N LEU A 36 -3.58 -14.98 49.27
CA LEU A 36 -4.83 -14.26 48.93
C LEU A 36 -4.66 -12.74 48.74
N ALA A 37 -3.41 -12.26 48.70
CA ALA A 37 -3.09 -10.85 48.46
C ALA A 37 -2.33 -10.58 47.14
N PHE A 38 -2.16 -11.60 46.28
CA PHE A 38 -1.53 -11.48 44.95
C PHE A 38 -2.35 -12.12 43.82
N VAL A 39 -3.68 -12.15 43.97
CA VAL A 39 -4.64 -12.55 42.91
C VAL A 39 -5.56 -11.39 42.50
N GLY A 40 -5.29 -10.17 42.99
CA GLY A 40 -5.90 -8.94 42.48
C GLY A 40 -4.81 -8.01 41.98
N LEU A 41 -4.91 -7.56 40.72
CA LEU A 41 -3.95 -6.75 39.95
C LEU A 41 -2.88 -7.53 39.17
N VAL A 42 -3.30 -8.27 38.13
CA VAL A 42 -3.05 -7.92 36.72
C VAL A 42 -4.07 -8.73 35.90
N LEU A 43 -5.28 -8.19 35.77
CA LEU A 43 -6.05 -8.43 34.56
C LEU A 43 -5.57 -7.33 33.59
N PRO A 44 -4.99 -7.63 32.41
CA PRO A 44 -5.06 -6.66 31.35
C PRO A 44 -6.56 -6.46 31.11
N GLY A 45 -7.09 -5.32 31.52
CA GLY A 45 -8.47 -5.01 31.27
C GLY A 45 -8.67 -4.95 29.76
N CYS A 46 -9.21 -6.02 29.17
CA CYS A 46 -9.80 -6.05 27.83
C CYS A 46 -11.09 -5.19 27.77
N GLY A 47 -11.17 -4.11 28.55
CA GLY A 47 -12.26 -3.15 28.52
C GLY A 47 -11.81 -1.91 27.75
N GLU A 48 -12.59 -1.51 26.75
CA GLU A 48 -12.39 -0.22 26.08
C GLU A 48 -12.34 0.89 27.13
N LYS A 49 -11.32 1.76 27.04
CA LYS A 49 -11.23 2.95 27.90
C LYS A 49 -12.49 3.80 27.71
N ALA A 50 -12.99 4.38 28.81
CA ALA A 50 -14.15 5.27 28.74
C ALA A 50 -13.84 6.45 27.80
N SER A 51 -14.69 6.63 26.80
CA SER A 51 -14.62 7.71 25.82
C SER A 51 -14.83 9.08 26.49
N LYS A 52 -14.07 10.07 26.05
CA LYS A 52 -14.30 11.50 26.37
C LYS A 52 -14.91 12.29 25.21
N ALA A 53 -15.44 11.61 24.19
CA ALA A 53 -16.12 12.28 23.08
C ALA A 53 -17.52 12.78 23.45
N GLU A 54 -18.03 12.48 24.66
CA GLU A 54 -19.35 12.90 25.15
C GLU A 54 -20.50 12.53 24.19
N GLY A 55 -20.38 11.42 23.47
CA GLY A 55 -21.35 10.97 22.47
C GLY A 55 -21.26 11.67 21.11
N LYS A 56 -20.35 12.64 20.93
CA LYS A 56 -20.09 13.30 19.65
C LYS A 56 -19.57 12.28 18.64
N LYS A 57 -20.12 12.32 17.42
CA LYS A 57 -19.80 11.39 16.33
C LYS A 57 -19.34 12.16 15.09
N VAL A 58 -18.21 11.72 14.53
CA VAL A 58 -17.71 12.15 13.23
C VAL A 58 -17.36 10.92 12.40
N ILE A 59 -17.92 10.81 11.20
CA ILE A 59 -17.62 9.73 10.25
C ILE A 59 -17.01 10.33 8.99
N VAL A 60 -15.90 9.76 8.51
CA VAL A 60 -15.27 10.09 7.24
C VAL A 60 -15.25 8.83 6.38
N LEU A 61 -15.92 8.89 5.23
CA LEU A 61 -15.86 7.86 4.19
C LEU A 61 -14.92 8.35 3.08
N GLY A 62 -13.74 7.74 2.99
CA GLY A 62 -12.78 7.95 1.92
C GLY A 62 -13.02 6.98 0.76
N LEU A 63 -13.12 7.52 -0.45
CA LEU A 63 -13.32 6.76 -1.69
C LEU A 63 -12.20 7.15 -2.64
N ASP A 64 -11.15 6.34 -2.69
CA ASP A 64 -9.90 6.69 -3.39
C ASP A 64 -10.18 6.99 -4.86
N GLY A 65 -9.68 8.11 -5.37
CA GLY A 65 -9.80 8.39 -6.79
C GLY A 65 -11.23 8.57 -7.33
N MET A 66 -12.25 8.76 -6.48
CA MET A 66 -13.61 9.02 -6.99
C MET A 66 -13.66 10.35 -7.75
N ASP A 67 -13.94 10.30 -9.06
CA ASP A 67 -13.92 11.47 -9.93
C ASP A 67 -15.21 12.31 -9.80
N PRO A 68 -15.10 13.64 -9.60
CA PRO A 68 -16.26 14.50 -9.42
C PRO A 68 -17.17 14.60 -10.64
N ARG A 69 -16.65 14.48 -11.86
CA ARG A 69 -17.46 14.59 -13.09
C ARG A 69 -18.24 13.32 -13.33
N LEU A 70 -17.59 12.16 -13.19
CA LEU A 70 -18.29 10.88 -13.27
C LEU A 70 -19.37 10.78 -12.18
N LEU A 71 -19.06 11.16 -10.93
CA LEU A 71 -20.05 11.17 -9.85
C LEU A 71 -21.23 12.11 -10.18
N ARG A 72 -20.96 13.32 -10.68
CA ARG A 72 -22.01 14.27 -11.08
C ARG A 72 -22.92 13.68 -12.15
N ARG A 73 -22.34 13.11 -13.20
CA ARG A 73 -23.09 12.46 -14.27
C ARG A 73 -23.97 11.33 -13.74
N LEU A 74 -23.44 10.45 -12.89
CA LEU A 74 -24.22 9.34 -12.31
C LEU A 74 -25.31 9.83 -11.35
N MET A 75 -25.11 10.95 -10.65
CA MET A 75 -26.16 11.61 -9.86
C MET A 75 -27.28 12.16 -10.76
N ASP A 76 -26.92 12.83 -11.86
CA ASP A 76 -27.86 13.39 -12.85
C ASP A 76 -28.66 12.29 -13.57
N GLU A 77 -28.03 11.14 -13.81
CA GLU A 77 -28.67 9.92 -14.34
C GLU A 77 -29.56 9.20 -13.31
N GLY A 78 -29.60 9.66 -12.05
CA GLY A 78 -30.41 9.06 -10.97
C GLY A 78 -29.83 7.76 -10.41
N ARG A 79 -28.58 7.42 -10.73
CA ARG A 79 -27.90 6.18 -10.30
C ARG A 79 -27.25 6.26 -8.93
N MET A 80 -27.08 7.48 -8.40
CA MET A 80 -26.42 7.76 -7.12
C MET A 80 -27.38 8.46 -6.13
N PRO A 81 -28.52 7.83 -5.78
CA PRO A 81 -29.58 8.49 -5.02
C PRO A 81 -29.15 8.94 -3.62
N THR A 82 -28.20 8.26 -2.99
CA THR A 82 -27.71 8.61 -1.65
C THR A 82 -26.77 9.80 -1.71
N PHE A 83 -25.83 9.81 -2.66
CA PHE A 83 -24.99 10.98 -2.92
C PHE A 83 -25.82 12.20 -3.31
N SER A 84 -26.82 12.07 -4.18
CA SER A 84 -27.70 13.18 -4.57
C SER A 84 -28.43 13.79 -3.36
N LYS A 85 -28.92 12.96 -2.42
CA LYS A 85 -29.54 13.42 -1.18
C LYS A 85 -28.54 14.16 -0.27
N LEU A 86 -27.33 13.62 -0.14
CA LEU A 86 -26.27 14.24 0.67
C LEU A 86 -25.83 15.59 0.08
N ALA A 87 -25.62 15.65 -1.23
CA ALA A 87 -25.30 16.86 -1.98
C ALA A 87 -26.36 17.94 -1.80
N ALA A 88 -27.64 17.58 -1.85
CA ALA A 88 -28.74 18.52 -1.60
C ALA A 88 -28.77 19.07 -0.16
N LYS A 89 -28.23 18.33 0.82
CA LYS A 89 -28.20 18.71 2.24
C LYS A 89 -27.03 19.63 2.58
N GLY A 90 -25.79 19.23 2.26
CA GLY A 90 -24.58 19.96 2.66
C GLY A 90 -23.73 20.52 1.53
N GLY A 91 -24.04 20.18 0.28
CA GLY A 91 -23.32 20.58 -0.93
C GLY A 91 -22.45 19.46 -1.50
N PHE A 92 -22.13 19.60 -2.79
CA PHE A 92 -21.16 18.79 -3.51
C PHE A 92 -20.08 19.72 -4.06
N TRP A 93 -18.82 19.46 -3.69
CA TRP A 93 -17.68 20.30 -4.02
C TRP A 93 -16.58 19.49 -4.69
N GLU A 94 -15.88 20.13 -5.63
CA GLU A 94 -14.57 19.68 -6.09
C GLU A 94 -13.56 19.99 -4.98
N LEU A 95 -12.88 18.96 -4.49
CA LEU A 95 -11.92 19.05 -3.39
C LEU A 95 -10.52 19.23 -3.98
N GLY A 96 -9.85 20.34 -3.66
CA GLY A 96 -8.47 20.57 -4.09
C GLY A 96 -7.54 19.48 -3.55
N THR A 97 -6.80 18.83 -4.46
CA THR A 97 -5.89 17.71 -4.17
C THR A 97 -4.46 18.20 -3.84
N SER A 98 -3.51 17.28 -3.65
CA SER A 98 -2.10 17.57 -3.41
C SER A 98 -1.32 17.92 -4.68
N VAL A 99 -0.11 18.44 -4.50
CA VAL A 99 0.87 18.66 -5.57
C VAL A 99 2.11 17.83 -5.24
N PRO A 100 2.44 16.75 -5.98
CA PRO A 100 1.64 16.15 -7.05
C PRO A 100 0.36 15.49 -6.51
N PRO A 101 -0.67 15.32 -7.36
CA PRO A 101 -1.94 14.69 -6.99
C PRO A 101 -1.81 13.17 -6.91
N GLN A 102 -0.89 12.65 -6.11
CA GLN A 102 -0.66 11.21 -5.91
C GLN A 102 -1.27 10.76 -4.59
N SER A 103 -1.89 9.58 -4.55
CA SER A 103 -2.60 9.09 -3.38
C SER A 103 -1.78 9.11 -2.07
N PRO A 104 -0.52 8.62 -1.98
CA PRO A 104 0.23 8.69 -0.72
C PRO A 104 0.51 10.13 -0.27
N VAL A 105 0.60 11.07 -1.21
CA VAL A 105 0.80 12.51 -0.93
C VAL A 105 -0.52 13.13 -0.48
N ALA A 106 -1.60 12.91 -1.23
CA ALA A 106 -2.93 13.46 -0.98
C ALA A 106 -3.52 12.99 0.36
N TRP A 107 -3.42 11.69 0.67
CA TRP A 107 -3.83 11.18 1.97
C TRP A 107 -2.95 11.73 3.10
N SER A 108 -1.65 11.91 2.89
CA SER A 108 -0.78 12.57 3.87
C SER A 108 -1.17 14.04 4.12
N ASN A 109 -1.63 14.76 3.08
CA ASN A 109 -2.18 16.10 3.24
C ASN A 109 -3.39 16.12 4.18
N PHE A 110 -4.33 15.19 3.96
CA PHE A 110 -5.50 15.01 4.83
C PHE A 110 -5.09 14.66 6.26
N ILE A 111 -4.19 13.69 6.43
CA ILE A 111 -3.78 13.15 7.73
C ILE A 111 -3.11 14.23 8.60
N VAL A 112 -2.26 15.06 8.01
CA VAL A 112 -1.49 16.08 8.75
C VAL A 112 -2.20 17.43 8.77
N GLY A 113 -3.13 17.69 7.85
CA GLY A 113 -3.76 19.00 7.69
C GLY A 113 -2.79 20.05 7.13
N GLY A 114 -1.81 19.62 6.32
CA GLY A 114 -0.75 20.43 5.73
C GLY A 114 -0.30 19.89 4.38
N ASP A 115 0.39 20.68 3.56
CA ASP A 115 0.89 20.26 2.25
C ASP A 115 2.15 19.36 2.38
N PRO A 116 2.77 18.89 1.27
CA PRO A 116 3.93 18.01 1.32
C PRO A 116 5.13 18.56 2.10
N GLY A 117 5.26 19.88 2.23
CA GLY A 117 6.26 20.50 3.11
C GLY A 117 6.06 20.21 4.60
N ALA A 118 4.86 19.79 5.02
CA ALA A 118 4.54 19.47 6.41
C ALA A 118 4.86 18.02 6.80
N HIS A 119 4.78 17.10 5.85
CA HIS A 119 4.87 15.65 6.11
C HIS A 119 6.00 14.94 5.33
N GLY A 120 6.59 15.60 4.34
CA GLY A 120 7.77 15.10 3.63
C GLY A 120 7.52 13.89 2.73
N VAL A 121 6.27 13.63 2.31
CA VAL A 121 5.96 12.58 1.32
C VAL A 121 5.69 13.29 0.01
N PHE A 122 6.54 13.05 -1.00
CA PHE A 122 6.47 13.78 -2.28
C PHE A 122 6.07 12.91 -3.48
N ASP A 123 6.18 11.59 -3.32
CA ASP A 123 5.86 10.59 -4.32
C ASP A 123 5.61 9.23 -3.62
N PHE A 124 5.40 8.13 -4.34
CA PHE A 124 5.43 6.76 -3.80
C PHE A 124 6.84 6.34 -3.34
N ILE A 125 7.87 6.92 -3.96
CA ILE A 125 9.28 6.63 -3.67
C ILE A 125 10.05 7.91 -3.35
N HIS A 126 11.05 7.79 -2.51
CA HIS A 126 12.12 8.77 -2.36
C HIS A 126 13.41 8.22 -2.96
N ARG A 127 14.42 9.09 -2.98
CA ARG A 127 15.76 8.80 -3.46
C ARG A 127 16.77 8.95 -2.33
N GLU A 128 17.72 8.03 -2.29
CA GLU A 128 18.91 8.11 -1.45
C GLU A 128 20.15 7.94 -2.31
N PHE A 129 21.25 8.60 -1.92
CA PHE A 129 22.54 8.44 -2.58
C PHE A 129 23.42 7.53 -1.73
N GLU A 130 23.75 6.35 -2.25
CA GLU A 130 24.65 5.39 -1.62
C GLU A 130 25.74 4.99 -2.63
N ASP A 131 27.01 5.06 -2.22
CA ASP A 131 28.17 4.72 -3.06
C ASP A 131 28.18 5.36 -4.46
N GLY A 132 27.64 6.58 -4.57
CA GLY A 132 27.56 7.33 -5.83
C GLY A 132 26.43 6.90 -6.77
N GLN A 133 25.54 6.02 -6.31
CA GLN A 133 24.32 5.60 -7.00
C GLN A 133 23.08 6.19 -6.34
N ILE A 134 22.03 6.40 -7.13
CA ILE A 134 20.69 6.75 -6.65
C ILE A 134 19.90 5.46 -6.46
N LEU A 135 19.38 5.25 -5.26
CA LEU A 135 18.56 4.10 -4.91
C LEU A 135 17.13 4.56 -4.54
N PRO A 136 16.08 3.91 -5.10
CA PRO A 136 14.72 4.15 -4.69
C PRO A 136 14.42 3.47 -3.35
N TYR A 137 13.62 4.13 -2.51
CA TYR A 137 12.99 3.51 -1.34
C TYR A 137 11.58 4.07 -1.15
N TYR A 138 10.72 3.37 -0.43
CA TYR A 138 9.34 3.81 -0.22
C TYR A 138 9.29 5.10 0.62
N SER A 139 8.47 6.06 0.19
CA SER A 139 8.38 7.37 0.85
C SER A 139 7.63 7.32 2.19
N THR A 140 6.76 6.33 2.37
CA THR A 140 5.88 6.23 3.55
C THR A 140 6.43 5.32 4.64
N ASN A 141 7.32 4.38 4.30
CA ASN A 141 7.83 3.39 5.25
C ASN A 141 9.24 2.91 4.90
N GLU A 142 9.94 2.41 5.91
CA GLU A 142 11.28 1.83 5.76
C GLU A 142 11.43 0.64 6.69
N THR A 143 12.03 -0.43 6.19
CA THR A 143 12.55 -1.50 7.04
C THR A 143 14.02 -1.23 7.33
N THR A 144 14.32 -0.89 8.57
CA THR A 144 15.70 -0.86 9.07
C THR A 144 16.10 -2.28 9.46
N TYR A 145 17.27 -2.72 9.01
CA TYR A 145 17.79 -4.03 9.34
C TYR A 145 18.61 -3.96 10.63
N GLY A 146 18.32 -4.88 11.54
CA GLY A 146 19.03 -5.02 12.82
C GLY A 146 20.48 -5.46 12.66
N GLU A 147 21.15 -5.70 13.79
CA GLU A 147 22.50 -6.26 13.77
C GLU A 147 22.52 -7.63 13.07
N LYS A 148 23.58 -7.90 12.30
CA LYS A 148 23.74 -9.20 11.65
C LYS A 148 23.73 -10.30 12.71
N PRO A 149 22.86 -11.33 12.58
CA PRO A 149 22.83 -12.44 13.52
C PRO A 149 24.19 -13.15 13.61
N TYR A 150 24.49 -13.73 14.77
CA TYR A 150 25.74 -14.47 14.94
C TYR A 150 25.70 -15.79 14.16
N GLU A 151 26.76 -16.07 13.43
CA GLU A 151 26.97 -17.36 12.79
C GLU A 151 27.42 -18.41 13.82
N MET A 152 26.63 -19.49 13.94
CA MET A 152 26.95 -20.60 14.82
C MET A 152 26.43 -21.92 14.24
N PHE A 153 27.30 -22.92 14.09
CA PHE A 153 26.95 -24.27 13.60
C PHE A 153 26.20 -24.30 12.25
N GLY A 154 26.47 -23.34 11.34
CA GLY A 154 25.79 -23.24 10.05
C GLY A 154 24.43 -22.53 10.09
N PHE A 155 24.06 -21.95 11.25
CA PHE A 155 22.83 -21.17 11.43
C PHE A 155 23.13 -19.73 11.89
N TYR A 156 22.29 -18.80 11.45
CA TYR A 156 22.19 -17.45 12.00
C TYR A 156 21.34 -17.50 13.27
N MET A 157 21.97 -17.19 14.40
CA MET A 157 21.35 -17.18 15.72
C MET A 157 21.22 -15.73 16.18
N PRO A 158 20.00 -15.14 16.18
CA PRO A 158 19.80 -13.82 16.76
C PRO A 158 19.98 -13.90 18.28
N MET A 159 20.83 -13.04 18.83
CA MET A 159 21.00 -12.97 20.29
C MET A 159 20.00 -12.00 20.91
N PRO A 160 19.49 -12.24 22.14
CA PRO A 160 18.47 -11.39 22.76
C PRO A 160 18.85 -9.91 22.94
N TRP A 161 20.14 -9.60 22.86
CA TRP A 161 20.68 -8.24 22.97
C TRP A 161 20.88 -7.55 21.62
N GLN A 162 20.74 -8.26 20.49
CA GLN A 162 20.88 -7.66 19.17
C GLN A 162 19.66 -6.81 18.87
N GLU A 163 19.88 -5.64 18.28
CA GLU A 163 18.77 -4.88 17.72
C GLU A 163 18.11 -5.69 16.61
N SER A 164 16.80 -5.91 16.72
CA SER A 164 16.00 -6.50 15.66
C SER A 164 15.74 -5.50 14.55
N SER A 165 15.42 -6.00 13.36
CA SER A 165 14.88 -5.14 12.30
C SER A 165 13.63 -4.40 12.78
N LYS A 166 13.49 -3.13 12.40
CA LYS A 166 12.35 -2.29 12.76
C LYS A 166 11.73 -1.73 11.49
N LEU A 167 10.41 -1.86 11.39
CA LEU A 167 9.62 -1.17 10.39
C LEU A 167 9.28 0.24 10.92
N LEU A 168 9.61 1.27 10.15
CA LEU A 168 9.47 2.68 10.54
C LEU A 168 8.50 3.40 9.62
N LEU A 169 7.62 4.22 10.20
CA LEU A 169 6.78 5.15 9.46
C LEU A 169 7.62 6.37 9.06
N LYS A 170 7.77 6.61 7.76
CA LYS A 170 8.54 7.74 7.21
C LYS A 170 7.70 9.01 6.99
N ARG A 171 6.37 8.87 6.93
CA ARG A 171 5.46 10.04 6.88
C ARG A 171 5.70 10.90 8.12
N GLY A 172 6.21 12.11 7.90
CA GLY A 172 6.38 13.12 8.92
C GLY A 172 5.06 13.78 9.32
N GLY A 173 5.17 14.75 10.23
CA GLY A 173 4.00 15.48 10.74
C GLY A 173 3.17 14.66 11.72
N LYS A 174 2.58 15.35 12.70
CA LYS A 174 1.71 14.73 13.70
C LYS A 174 0.32 14.52 13.06
N PRO A 175 -0.18 13.28 12.92
CA PRO A 175 -1.50 13.04 12.35
C PRO A 175 -2.60 13.63 13.25
N PHE A 176 -3.72 14.04 12.68
CA PHE A 176 -4.75 14.76 13.43
C PHE A 176 -5.40 13.90 14.54
N TRP A 177 -5.45 12.57 14.38
CA TRP A 177 -5.97 11.66 15.41
C TRP A 177 -5.10 11.56 16.65
N ASP A 178 -3.81 11.91 16.60
CA ASP A 178 -2.98 11.96 17.81
C ASP A 178 -3.46 13.05 18.77
N TYR A 179 -4.01 14.15 18.25
CA TYR A 179 -4.64 15.19 19.08
C TYR A 179 -5.96 14.70 19.70
N LEU A 180 -6.69 13.83 18.99
CA LEU A 180 -7.89 13.16 19.53
C LEU A 180 -7.51 12.17 20.65
N ASP A 181 -6.46 11.39 20.43
CA ASP A 181 -5.91 10.44 21.41
C ASP A 181 -5.48 11.14 22.70
N GLU A 182 -4.74 12.25 22.60
CA GLU A 182 -4.35 13.11 23.74
C GLU A 182 -5.55 13.63 24.55
N LYS A 183 -6.71 13.81 23.90
CA LYS A 183 -7.96 14.25 24.55
C LYS A 183 -8.85 13.10 25.00
N GLY A 184 -8.46 11.85 24.74
CA GLY A 184 -9.24 10.66 25.08
C GLY A 184 -10.47 10.44 24.20
N ILE A 185 -10.42 10.92 22.95
CA ILE A 185 -11.47 10.75 21.95
C ILE A 185 -11.14 9.49 21.13
N PRO A 186 -12.01 8.46 21.14
CA PRO A 186 -11.80 7.26 20.36
C PRO A 186 -11.67 7.57 18.87
N SER A 187 -10.68 6.95 18.23
CA SER A 187 -10.53 6.97 16.78
C SER A 187 -10.47 5.54 16.25
N ARG A 188 -11.27 5.24 15.23
CA ARG A 188 -11.33 3.96 14.55
C ARG A 188 -10.99 4.21 13.08
N LEU A 189 -9.80 3.79 12.65
CA LEU A 189 -9.26 4.08 11.32
C LEU A 189 -9.13 2.77 10.54
N TYR A 190 -9.94 2.59 9.51
CA TYR A 190 -9.93 1.36 8.70
C TYR A 190 -9.25 1.64 7.36
N ARG A 191 -8.18 0.87 7.08
CA ARG A 191 -7.38 0.96 5.85
C ARG A 191 -6.85 2.36 5.58
N ILE A 192 -6.40 3.06 6.63
CA ILE A 192 -5.90 4.44 6.48
C ILE A 192 -4.62 4.45 5.62
N PRO A 193 -4.63 5.13 4.45
CA PRO A 193 -3.45 5.20 3.59
C PRO A 193 -2.26 5.90 4.24
N ALA A 194 -1.04 5.63 3.75
CA ALA A 194 0.19 6.30 4.20
C ALA A 194 0.43 6.21 5.73
N ASN A 195 -0.05 5.13 6.36
CA ASN A 195 0.06 4.87 7.78
C ASN A 195 0.49 3.42 8.03
N TYR A 196 1.49 2.94 7.28
CA TYR A 196 2.16 1.66 7.49
C TYR A 196 3.62 1.91 7.89
N PRO A 197 4.12 1.35 9.00
CA PRO A 197 3.34 0.76 10.08
C PRO A 197 2.41 1.83 10.69
N PRO A 198 1.32 1.43 11.37
CA PRO A 198 0.39 2.38 11.93
C PRO A 198 1.05 3.17 13.07
N SER A 199 0.80 4.49 13.10
CA SER A 199 1.24 5.37 14.17
C SER A 199 0.77 4.88 15.54
N GLU A 200 1.66 4.88 16.53
CA GLU A 200 1.38 4.40 17.89
C GLU A 200 0.33 5.26 18.61
N SER A 201 -0.58 4.59 19.34
CA SER A 201 -1.63 5.19 20.16
C SER A 201 -1.12 5.45 21.58
N LYS A 202 -0.47 6.60 21.80
CA LYS A 202 0.20 6.93 23.09
C LYS A 202 -0.73 6.90 24.29
N HIS A 203 -2.01 7.24 24.10
CA HIS A 203 -3.03 7.25 25.15
C HIS A 203 -4.03 6.09 25.00
N GLY A 204 -3.91 5.26 23.96
CA GLY A 204 -4.68 4.02 23.78
C GLY A 204 -6.14 4.24 23.37
N TYR A 205 -6.47 5.34 22.70
CA TYR A 205 -7.82 5.63 22.17
C TYR A 205 -7.94 5.42 20.66
N VAL A 206 -6.82 5.26 19.95
CA VAL A 206 -6.81 4.91 18.52
C VAL A 206 -6.79 3.39 18.33
N LYS A 207 -7.67 2.90 17.45
CA LYS A 207 -7.48 1.62 16.74
C LYS A 207 -7.35 1.91 15.24
N ALA A 208 -6.30 1.40 14.60
CA ALA A 208 -6.00 1.64 13.21
C ALA A 208 -5.63 0.34 12.48
N LEU A 209 -6.19 0.14 11.29
CA LEU A 209 -5.74 -0.82 10.29
C LEU A 209 -5.05 -0.04 9.16
N SER A 210 -3.81 -0.42 8.85
CA SER A 210 -3.03 0.20 7.79
C SER A 210 -3.68 -0.02 6.41
N GLY A 211 -3.55 0.97 5.53
CA GLY A 211 -4.04 0.90 4.14
C GLY A 211 -2.90 0.83 3.13
N MET A 212 -3.04 1.56 2.02
CA MET A 212 -2.01 1.73 1.00
C MET A 212 -0.62 2.01 1.62
N GLY A 213 0.38 1.30 1.10
CA GLY A 213 1.74 1.25 1.64
C GLY A 213 2.06 -0.05 2.40
N THR A 214 1.04 -0.76 2.89
CA THR A 214 1.20 -2.08 3.52
C THR A 214 1.67 -3.12 2.50
N THR A 215 2.83 -3.73 2.76
CA THR A 215 3.44 -4.73 1.88
C THR A 215 2.72 -6.08 1.96
N ASP A 216 3.07 -6.99 1.06
CA ASP A 216 2.83 -8.42 1.29
C ASP A 216 3.82 -8.99 2.32
N LEU A 217 3.65 -10.27 2.67
CA LEU A 217 4.52 -10.97 3.63
C LEU A 217 5.98 -11.00 3.18
N MET A 218 6.23 -10.90 1.87
CA MET A 218 7.57 -10.88 1.25
C MET A 218 8.23 -9.50 1.32
N GLY A 219 7.53 -8.48 1.84
CA GLY A 219 8.02 -7.10 1.92
C GLY A 219 7.92 -6.33 0.60
N THR A 220 7.16 -6.86 -0.38
CA THR A 220 6.98 -6.24 -1.70
C THR A 220 5.60 -5.60 -1.83
N GLN A 221 5.36 -4.83 -2.90
CA GLN A 221 4.05 -4.22 -3.21
C GLN A 221 3.11 -5.18 -3.96
N GLY A 222 3.28 -6.50 -3.82
CA GLY A 222 2.35 -7.50 -4.32
C GLY A 222 2.95 -8.48 -5.31
N THR A 223 3.89 -9.30 -4.86
CA THR A 223 4.47 -10.34 -5.69
C THR A 223 3.53 -11.54 -5.76
N PHE A 224 2.75 -11.62 -6.83
CA PHE A 224 1.98 -12.82 -7.16
C PHE A 224 2.90 -13.94 -7.68
N GLN A 225 2.37 -15.17 -7.75
CA GLN A 225 3.10 -16.32 -8.29
C GLN A 225 2.27 -17.04 -9.36
N TRP A 226 2.88 -17.24 -10.52
CA TRP A 226 2.27 -17.81 -11.71
C TRP A 226 3.00 -19.09 -12.10
N PHE A 227 2.26 -20.20 -12.16
CA PHE A 227 2.80 -21.49 -12.51
C PHE A 227 2.11 -22.05 -13.75
N SER A 228 2.88 -22.54 -14.72
CA SER A 228 2.33 -23.18 -15.92
C SER A 228 3.15 -24.39 -16.31
N ALA A 229 2.48 -25.43 -16.79
CA ALA A 229 3.12 -26.59 -17.40
C ALA A 229 3.71 -26.28 -18.80
N GLU A 230 3.38 -25.11 -19.37
CA GLU A 230 3.95 -24.63 -20.64
C GLU A 230 5.26 -23.85 -20.45
N PHE A 231 5.60 -23.48 -19.21
CA PHE A 231 6.85 -22.80 -18.91
C PHE A 231 8.02 -23.79 -18.91
N ASP A 232 9.18 -23.31 -19.36
CA ASP A 232 10.46 -23.97 -19.15
C ASP A 232 11.13 -23.48 -17.86
N ASP A 233 12.31 -24.05 -17.55
CA ASP A 233 13.09 -23.65 -16.38
C ASP A 233 13.70 -22.23 -16.51
N ASP A 234 13.65 -21.60 -17.69
CA ASP A 234 14.27 -20.31 -18.03
C ASP A 234 13.24 -19.19 -18.28
N VAL A 235 11.96 -19.40 -17.92
CA VAL A 235 10.80 -18.51 -18.17
C VAL A 235 10.97 -17.04 -17.76
N GLY A 236 11.93 -16.74 -16.87
CA GLY A 236 12.22 -15.39 -16.41
C GLY A 236 11.13 -14.85 -15.47
N SER A 237 11.11 -13.52 -15.31
CA SER A 237 10.08 -12.82 -14.51
C SER A 237 9.09 -12.11 -15.43
N PRO A 238 7.82 -11.97 -15.04
CA PRO A 238 6.87 -11.16 -15.80
C PRO A 238 7.31 -9.69 -15.86
N ASP A 239 6.94 -9.01 -16.96
CA ASP A 239 7.38 -7.63 -17.25
C ASP A 239 6.93 -6.60 -16.19
N ASP A 240 5.81 -6.83 -15.48
CA ASP A 240 5.24 -5.91 -14.47
C ASP A 240 5.23 -6.50 -13.04
N GLY A 241 6.25 -7.29 -12.72
CA GLY A 241 6.44 -7.89 -11.41
C GLY A 241 5.76 -9.25 -11.25
N GLY A 242 5.75 -9.77 -10.02
CA GLY A 242 5.38 -11.16 -9.76
C GLY A 242 6.49 -12.16 -10.09
N ARG A 243 6.18 -13.45 -10.00
CA ARG A 243 7.13 -14.55 -10.25
C ARG A 243 6.47 -15.61 -11.10
N ALA A 244 7.19 -16.06 -12.12
CA ALA A 244 6.78 -17.22 -12.90
C ALA A 244 7.71 -18.39 -12.67
N ALA A 245 7.16 -19.59 -12.65
CA ALA A 245 7.93 -20.82 -12.53
C ALA A 245 7.21 -22.00 -13.18
N PRO A 246 7.93 -22.98 -13.73
CA PRO A 246 7.31 -24.13 -14.38
C PRO A 246 6.64 -25.08 -13.39
N LEU A 247 5.55 -25.70 -13.84
CA LEU A 247 5.00 -26.90 -13.21
C LEU A 247 5.79 -28.12 -13.69
N LYS A 248 6.30 -28.90 -12.74
CA LYS A 248 7.05 -30.12 -13.03
C LYS A 248 6.15 -31.34 -12.84
N TYR A 249 6.14 -32.24 -13.81
CA TYR A 249 5.37 -33.48 -13.71
C TYR A 249 6.17 -34.56 -13.00
N ASP A 250 5.61 -35.10 -11.91
CA ASP A 250 6.15 -36.25 -11.20
C ASP A 250 5.55 -37.54 -11.79
N MET A 251 6.37 -38.31 -12.51
CA MET A 251 5.97 -39.57 -13.14
C MET A 251 5.66 -40.68 -12.13
N GLU A 252 6.19 -40.64 -10.91
CA GLU A 252 5.92 -41.67 -9.91
C GLU A 252 4.59 -41.40 -9.20
N MET A 253 4.35 -40.12 -8.86
CA MET A 253 3.14 -39.70 -8.16
C MET A 253 1.99 -39.33 -9.10
N GLN A 254 2.22 -39.32 -10.42
CA GLN A 254 1.24 -38.97 -11.46
C GLN A 254 0.56 -37.61 -11.20
N ARG A 255 1.36 -36.61 -10.80
CA ARG A 255 0.87 -35.27 -10.45
C ARG A 255 1.87 -34.19 -10.82
N TRP A 256 1.35 -33.00 -11.07
CA TRP A 256 2.18 -31.81 -11.26
C TRP A 256 2.57 -31.22 -9.90
N HIS A 257 3.70 -30.54 -9.85
CA HIS A 257 4.14 -29.86 -8.64
C HIS A 257 4.91 -28.57 -8.94
N CYS A 258 4.82 -27.62 -8.01
CA CYS A 258 5.64 -26.42 -7.95
C CYS A 258 6.04 -26.10 -6.50
N LYS A 259 6.77 -24.99 -6.33
CA LYS A 259 7.16 -24.46 -5.03
C LYS A 259 6.60 -23.06 -4.89
N LEU A 260 5.68 -22.87 -3.95
CA LEU A 260 5.24 -21.54 -3.55
C LEU A 260 6.37 -20.90 -2.74
N ALA A 261 7.00 -19.88 -3.30
CA ALA A 261 8.06 -19.12 -2.65
C ALA A 261 7.49 -18.15 -1.61
N GLY A 262 8.17 -18.00 -0.48
CA GLY A 262 7.83 -17.05 0.58
C GLY A 262 9.01 -16.16 0.94
N ILE A 263 9.13 -15.84 2.23
CA ILE A 263 10.20 -14.96 2.72
C ILE A 263 11.57 -15.67 2.70
N PRO A 264 12.67 -14.90 2.54
CA PRO A 264 14.03 -15.41 2.73
C PRO A 264 14.19 -16.10 4.09
N ASN A 265 14.91 -17.22 4.16
CA ASN A 265 15.15 -17.91 5.41
C ASN A 265 16.19 -17.13 6.26
N PRO A 266 15.80 -16.53 7.41
CA PRO A 266 16.71 -15.71 8.20
C PRO A 266 17.73 -16.53 8.99
N MET A 267 17.61 -17.87 9.04
CA MET A 267 18.38 -18.74 9.93
C MET A 267 19.46 -19.58 9.26
N VAL A 268 19.51 -19.73 7.93
CA VAL A 268 20.40 -20.72 7.28
C VAL A 268 21.56 -20.03 6.56
N ILE A 269 22.80 -20.38 6.95
CA ILE A 269 24.03 -19.79 6.40
C ILE A 269 24.39 -20.37 5.04
N ALA A 270 24.26 -21.70 4.89
CA ALA A 270 24.59 -22.41 3.66
C ALA A 270 23.73 -21.99 2.45
N ALA A 271 22.67 -21.23 2.71
CA ALA A 271 21.65 -20.86 1.76
C ALA A 271 21.36 -19.35 1.86
N GLN A 272 22.39 -18.48 1.98
CA GLN A 272 22.25 -17.02 2.00
C GLN A 272 21.18 -16.55 0.98
N GLY A 273 20.02 -16.11 1.48
CA GLY A 273 18.90 -15.63 0.64
C GLY A 273 17.99 -16.70 0.03
N ALA A 274 18.18 -17.99 0.34
CA ALA A 274 17.26 -19.03 -0.07
C ALA A 274 15.90 -18.86 0.61
N GLU A 275 14.88 -18.84 -0.22
CA GLU A 275 13.51 -18.60 0.21
C GLU A 275 12.93 -19.85 0.83
N MET A 276 12.12 -19.64 1.86
CA MET A 276 11.28 -20.72 2.36
C MET A 276 10.21 -21.01 1.30
N THR A 277 10.01 -22.29 0.99
CA THR A 277 9.06 -22.70 -0.03
C THR A 277 8.08 -23.74 0.50
N ILE A 278 6.84 -23.71 0.02
CA ILE A 278 5.83 -24.73 0.28
C ILE A 278 5.62 -25.53 -1.01
N PRO A 279 5.86 -26.86 -1.03
CA PRO A 279 5.53 -27.69 -2.18
C PRO A 279 4.02 -27.73 -2.40
N ILE A 280 3.59 -27.36 -3.60
CA ILE A 280 2.19 -27.46 -4.04
C ILE A 280 2.09 -28.59 -5.06
N TYR A 281 1.06 -29.42 -4.94
CA TYR A 281 0.76 -30.50 -5.88
C TYR A 281 -0.58 -30.25 -6.57
N ILE A 282 -0.65 -30.58 -7.86
CA ILE A 282 -1.81 -30.36 -8.73
C ILE A 282 -2.10 -31.65 -9.50
N GLU A 283 -3.34 -32.14 -9.37
CA GLU A 283 -3.83 -33.35 -10.04
C GLU A 283 -5.05 -32.97 -10.90
N PRO A 284 -4.85 -32.75 -12.21
CA PRO A 284 -5.93 -32.35 -13.10
C PRO A 284 -6.81 -33.55 -13.50
N ASP A 285 -8.11 -33.31 -13.59
CA ASP A 285 -9.09 -34.17 -14.23
C ASP A 285 -9.56 -33.50 -15.52
N ARG A 286 -9.16 -34.11 -16.64
CA ARG A 286 -9.37 -33.59 -17.99
C ARG A 286 -10.83 -33.63 -18.41
N GLU A 287 -11.61 -34.59 -17.93
CA GLU A 287 -13.00 -34.75 -18.36
C GLU A 287 -13.89 -33.66 -17.78
N GLU A 288 -13.58 -33.23 -16.56
CA GLU A 288 -14.39 -32.27 -15.81
C GLU A 288 -13.82 -30.84 -15.82
N SER A 289 -12.63 -30.64 -16.39
CA SER A 289 -11.89 -29.35 -16.35
C SER A 289 -11.72 -28.83 -14.92
N ILE A 290 -11.33 -29.74 -14.02
CA ILE A 290 -11.06 -29.46 -12.61
C ILE A 290 -9.63 -29.91 -12.25
N ALA A 291 -9.08 -29.39 -11.16
CA ALA A 291 -7.86 -29.91 -10.57
C ALA A 291 -7.97 -29.97 -9.04
N ARG A 292 -7.41 -31.05 -8.47
CA ARG A 292 -7.15 -31.13 -7.03
C ARG A 292 -5.82 -30.45 -6.72
N ILE A 293 -5.85 -29.49 -5.81
CA ILE A 293 -4.67 -28.79 -5.31
C ILE A 293 -4.44 -29.21 -3.87
N SER A 294 -3.19 -29.55 -3.53
CA SER A 294 -2.81 -29.97 -2.18
C SER A 294 -1.43 -29.48 -1.73
N TYR A 295 -1.28 -29.23 -0.43
CA TYR A 295 0.00 -28.87 0.21
C TYR A 295 -0.02 -29.11 1.72
N VAL A 296 1.14 -29.02 2.39
CA VAL A 296 1.29 -29.24 3.84
C VAL A 296 2.12 -28.10 4.46
N ASN A 297 1.58 -27.44 5.49
CA ASN A 297 2.23 -26.32 6.19
C ASN A 297 3.26 -26.76 7.25
N GLN A 298 3.29 -28.04 7.61
CA GLN A 298 4.21 -28.65 8.59
C GLN A 298 4.27 -27.93 9.95
N ALA A 299 3.17 -27.27 10.37
CA ALA A 299 3.18 -26.37 11.52
C ALA A 299 2.21 -26.79 12.65
N PRO A 300 2.57 -27.83 13.44
CA PRO A 300 1.67 -28.44 14.43
C PRO A 300 1.26 -27.49 15.56
N LYS A 301 2.08 -26.49 15.91
CA LYS A 301 1.73 -25.49 16.93
C LYS A 301 0.46 -24.71 16.60
N TRP A 302 0.23 -24.43 15.32
CA TRP A 302 -0.97 -23.73 14.86
C TRP A 302 -2.09 -24.70 14.46
N GLY A 303 -1.92 -26.01 14.70
CA GLY A 303 -2.84 -27.05 14.21
C GLY A 303 -2.86 -27.15 12.67
N MET A 304 -1.74 -26.80 12.02
CA MET A 304 -1.60 -26.72 10.56
C MET A 304 -0.57 -27.74 10.03
N ASP A 305 -0.57 -28.93 10.60
CA ASP A 305 0.24 -30.09 10.18
C ASP A 305 -0.52 -31.02 9.22
N GLN A 306 -1.85 -30.90 9.16
CA GLN A 306 -2.68 -31.69 8.24
C GLN A 306 -2.57 -31.15 6.80
N PRO A 307 -2.70 -32.02 5.78
CA PRO A 307 -2.78 -31.59 4.40
C PRO A 307 -3.95 -30.63 4.17
N VAL A 308 -3.69 -29.54 3.46
CA VAL A 308 -4.71 -28.68 2.88
C VAL A 308 -5.01 -29.19 1.49
N GLU A 309 -6.26 -29.57 1.23
CA GLU A 309 -6.72 -30.09 -0.07
C GLU A 309 -8.02 -29.40 -0.47
N PHE A 310 -8.15 -29.06 -1.76
CA PHE A 310 -9.36 -28.49 -2.33
C PHE A 310 -9.41 -28.72 -3.85
N LEU A 311 -10.60 -28.64 -4.43
CA LEU A 311 -10.83 -28.72 -5.86
C LEU A 311 -11.08 -27.31 -6.41
N LEU A 312 -10.57 -27.03 -7.60
CA LEU A 312 -10.94 -25.86 -8.40
C LEU A 312 -11.32 -26.31 -9.80
N ARG A 313 -12.37 -25.72 -10.36
CA ARG A 313 -12.65 -25.73 -11.80
C ARG A 313 -11.80 -24.67 -12.50
N GLU A 314 -11.56 -24.87 -13.79
CA GLU A 314 -10.95 -23.83 -14.63
C GLU A 314 -11.70 -22.49 -14.49
N GLY A 315 -10.94 -21.41 -14.28
CA GLY A 315 -11.43 -20.05 -13.97
C GLY A 315 -11.81 -19.81 -12.51
N GLU A 316 -11.99 -20.87 -11.70
CA GLU A 316 -12.45 -20.77 -10.32
C GLU A 316 -11.36 -20.30 -9.36
N TRP A 317 -11.77 -19.47 -8.40
CA TRP A 317 -10.94 -19.00 -7.30
C TRP A 317 -11.23 -19.78 -6.02
N SER A 318 -10.19 -20.05 -5.24
CA SER A 318 -10.35 -20.59 -3.89
C SER A 318 -10.76 -19.49 -2.90
N ASP A 319 -11.40 -19.89 -1.80
CA ASP A 319 -11.37 -19.11 -0.55
C ASP A 319 -9.93 -18.91 -0.05
N TRP A 320 -9.74 -18.05 0.96
CA TRP A 320 -8.45 -17.87 1.62
C TRP A 320 -7.89 -19.19 2.17
N LYS A 321 -6.64 -19.50 1.79
CA LYS A 321 -5.90 -20.66 2.24
C LYS A 321 -4.69 -20.22 3.08
N PRO A 322 -4.48 -20.80 4.27
CA PRO A 322 -3.37 -20.43 5.13
C PRO A 322 -2.06 -21.05 4.63
N VAL A 323 -0.98 -20.28 4.67
CA VAL A 323 0.38 -20.73 4.34
C VAL A 323 1.32 -20.40 5.49
N VAL A 324 2.20 -21.33 5.82
CA VAL A 324 3.15 -21.18 6.93
C VAL A 324 4.56 -21.45 6.45
N PHE A 325 5.44 -20.48 6.66
CA PHE A 325 6.87 -20.58 6.33
C PHE A 325 7.67 -20.78 7.61
N LEU A 326 8.30 -21.95 7.73
CA LEU A 326 9.08 -22.35 8.90
C LEU A 326 10.59 -22.23 8.62
N PRO A 327 11.35 -21.41 9.38
CA PRO A 327 12.77 -21.19 9.12
C PRO A 327 13.64 -22.42 9.38
N SER A 328 13.15 -23.39 10.15
CA SER A 328 13.79 -24.68 10.35
C SER A 328 12.75 -25.79 10.48
N PRO A 329 12.95 -26.97 9.86
CA PRO A 329 12.13 -28.16 10.11
C PRO A 329 12.34 -28.72 11.52
N PHE A 330 13.31 -28.20 12.28
CA PHE A 330 13.64 -28.60 13.65
C PHE A 330 13.24 -27.55 14.70
N ASP A 331 12.31 -26.62 14.40
CA ASP A 331 11.64 -25.78 15.40
C ASP A 331 10.27 -26.40 15.79
N PRO A 332 10.24 -27.45 16.65
CA PRO A 332 8.99 -28.11 17.06
C PRO A 332 8.07 -27.19 17.88
N GLY A 333 8.56 -26.02 18.30
CA GLY A 333 7.82 -25.00 19.03
C GLY A 333 7.22 -23.91 18.16
N GLY A 334 7.43 -23.92 16.82
CA GLY A 334 6.85 -22.99 15.85
C GLY A 334 6.89 -21.52 16.29
N GLY A 335 7.97 -21.11 16.96
CA GLY A 335 8.08 -19.78 17.60
C GLY A 335 8.43 -18.69 16.59
N ALA A 336 9.16 -19.06 15.54
CA ALA A 336 9.77 -18.15 14.58
C ALA A 336 9.17 -18.23 13.16
N GLY A 337 8.09 -19.01 12.95
CA GLY A 337 7.45 -19.14 11.64
C GLY A 337 6.60 -17.92 11.27
N SER A 338 6.51 -17.63 9.98
CA SER A 338 5.66 -16.57 9.44
C SER A 338 4.40 -17.15 8.80
N ARG A 339 3.24 -16.57 9.11
CA ARG A 339 1.94 -17.04 8.64
C ARG A 339 1.33 -16.02 7.68
N GLY A 340 0.90 -16.51 6.53
CA GLY A 340 0.19 -15.73 5.53
C GLY A 340 -1.08 -16.43 5.07
N ILE A 341 -1.83 -15.72 4.23
CA ILE A 341 -2.99 -16.24 3.52
C ILE A 341 -2.85 -15.94 2.02
N VAL A 342 -3.30 -16.88 1.19
CA VAL A 342 -3.31 -16.77 -0.28
C VAL A 342 -4.65 -17.24 -0.84
N ARG A 343 -5.00 -16.77 -2.03
CA ARG A 343 -6.01 -17.41 -2.89
C ARG A 343 -5.32 -18.04 -4.10
N PHE A 344 -5.91 -19.11 -4.59
CA PHE A 344 -5.51 -19.80 -5.80
C PHE A 344 -6.57 -19.56 -6.87
N GLN A 345 -6.16 -19.38 -8.13
CA GLN A 345 -7.05 -19.48 -9.29
C GLN A 345 -6.49 -20.55 -10.23
N LEU A 346 -7.31 -21.54 -10.59
CA LEU A 346 -6.95 -22.48 -11.64
C LEU A 346 -7.21 -21.81 -12.99
N ARG A 347 -6.15 -21.40 -13.69
CA ARG A 347 -6.25 -20.73 -15.00
C ARG A 347 -6.62 -21.71 -16.10
N LYS A 348 -5.99 -22.88 -16.08
CA LYS A 348 -6.25 -24.01 -16.99
C LYS A 348 -6.14 -25.32 -16.23
N ALA A 349 -6.99 -26.29 -16.54
CA ALA A 349 -6.90 -27.62 -15.95
C ALA A 349 -5.85 -28.51 -16.64
N ASP A 350 -5.77 -28.50 -17.98
CA ASP A 350 -4.82 -29.33 -18.74
C ASP A 350 -4.38 -28.67 -20.07
N PRO A 351 -3.06 -28.46 -20.29
CA PRO A 351 -2.01 -28.54 -19.28
C PRO A 351 -2.28 -27.54 -18.14
N PRO A 352 -1.99 -27.89 -16.88
CA PRO A 352 -2.39 -27.06 -15.76
C PRO A 352 -1.67 -25.72 -15.75
N GLU A 353 -2.41 -24.69 -15.35
CA GLU A 353 -1.91 -23.33 -15.14
C GLU A 353 -2.56 -22.78 -13.87
N LEU A 354 -1.75 -22.26 -12.94
CA LEU A 354 -2.16 -21.88 -11.60
C LEU A 354 -1.65 -20.47 -11.26
N TYR A 355 -2.56 -19.62 -10.80
CA TYR A 355 -2.25 -18.34 -10.19
C TYR A 355 -2.35 -18.43 -8.67
N VAL A 356 -1.44 -17.76 -7.97
CA VAL A 356 -1.50 -17.55 -6.52
C VAL A 356 -1.33 -16.07 -6.23
N THR A 357 -2.25 -15.50 -5.45
CA THR A 357 -2.19 -14.09 -5.03
C THR A 357 -0.90 -13.79 -4.28
N PRO A 358 -0.49 -12.50 -4.18
CA PRO A 358 0.51 -12.10 -3.21
C PRO A 358 0.17 -12.62 -1.80
N ILE A 359 1.21 -13.02 -1.05
CA ILE A 359 1.03 -13.62 0.26
C ILE A 359 0.66 -12.52 1.25
N ASN A 360 -0.62 -12.44 1.62
CA ASN A 360 -1.10 -11.47 2.60
C ASN A 360 -0.68 -11.92 4.00
N PHE A 361 -0.43 -10.98 4.92
CA PHE A 361 -0.30 -11.31 6.34
C PHE A 361 -1.60 -11.98 6.81
N ASP A 362 -1.49 -13.05 7.61
CA ASP A 362 -2.66 -13.64 8.23
C ASP A 362 -3.16 -12.73 9.36
N PRO A 363 -4.37 -12.13 9.28
CA PRO A 363 -4.82 -11.16 10.27
C PRO A 363 -5.11 -11.79 11.64
N ALA A 364 -5.30 -13.11 11.73
CA ALA A 364 -5.44 -13.79 13.01
C ALA A 364 -4.09 -14.02 13.72
N TYR A 365 -2.98 -13.97 12.98
CA TYR A 365 -1.61 -14.16 13.51
C TYR A 365 -0.61 -13.32 12.69
N PRO A 366 -0.73 -11.98 12.70
CA PRO A 366 0.07 -11.14 11.81
C PRO A 366 1.54 -11.18 12.24
N SER A 367 2.42 -11.54 11.31
CA SER A 367 3.88 -11.50 11.50
C SER A 367 4.46 -10.09 11.32
N GLY A 368 3.65 -9.11 10.89
CA GLY A 368 4.03 -7.71 10.74
C GLY A 368 3.09 -6.76 11.46
N LYS A 369 3.55 -5.53 11.75
CA LYS A 369 2.74 -4.50 12.42
C LYS A 369 1.77 -3.83 11.45
N ILE A 370 0.65 -4.49 11.17
CA ILE A 370 -0.40 -4.00 10.25
C ILE A 370 -1.52 -3.23 10.96
N THR A 371 -1.66 -3.39 12.29
CA THR A 371 -2.64 -2.67 13.11
C THR A 371 -2.01 -2.01 14.33
N GLU A 372 -2.74 -1.03 14.88
CA GLU A 372 -2.51 -0.45 16.20
C GLU A 372 -3.84 -0.51 16.97
N PRO A 373 -3.91 -1.04 18.20
CA PRO A 373 -2.90 -1.92 18.79
C PRO A 373 -2.72 -3.21 17.98
N ASP A 374 -1.68 -3.99 18.30
CA ASP A 374 -1.33 -5.21 17.57
C ASP A 374 -2.45 -6.27 17.56
N ASP A 375 -3.29 -6.32 18.61
CA ASP A 375 -4.38 -7.29 18.73
C ASP A 375 -5.65 -6.90 17.94
N PHE A 376 -5.70 -5.69 17.38
CA PHE A 376 -6.85 -5.26 16.59
C PHE A 376 -7.04 -6.09 15.32
N ALA A 377 -5.96 -6.55 14.66
CA ALA A 377 -6.07 -7.44 13.51
C ALA A 377 -6.82 -8.75 13.85
N GLN A 378 -6.57 -9.29 15.04
CA GLN A 378 -7.21 -10.53 15.51
C GLN A 378 -8.68 -10.31 15.88
N GLU A 379 -9.02 -9.15 16.43
CA GLU A 379 -10.41 -8.71 16.64
C GLU A 379 -11.16 -8.67 15.31
N LEU A 380 -10.59 -8.02 14.29
CA LEU A 380 -11.16 -7.96 12.95
C LEU A 380 -11.30 -9.36 12.35
N ALA A 381 -10.26 -10.19 12.40
CA ALA A 381 -10.30 -11.55 11.86
C ALA A 381 -11.38 -12.42 12.51
N LYS A 382 -11.64 -12.25 13.82
CA LYS A 382 -12.76 -12.92 14.51
C LYS A 382 -14.12 -12.41 14.05
N GLY A 383 -14.23 -11.12 13.76
CA GLY A 383 -15.49 -10.48 13.35
C GLY A 383 -15.86 -10.73 11.88
N VAL A 384 -14.88 -10.67 10.97
CA VAL A 384 -15.12 -10.70 9.51
C VAL A 384 -14.48 -11.88 8.78
N GLY A 385 -13.66 -12.68 9.46
CA GLY A 385 -12.85 -13.72 8.83
C GLY A 385 -11.54 -13.18 8.24
N PRO A 386 -10.80 -13.99 7.44
CA PRO A 386 -9.61 -13.53 6.73
C PRO A 386 -9.97 -12.47 5.67
N PHE A 387 -9.08 -11.51 5.48
CA PHE A 387 -9.25 -10.40 4.53
C PHE A 387 -7.89 -9.95 3.97
N TYR A 388 -7.89 -9.23 2.83
CA TYR A 388 -6.70 -8.63 2.26
C TYR A 388 -6.03 -7.65 3.24
N THR A 389 -4.79 -7.95 3.64
CA THR A 389 -3.98 -7.09 4.51
C THR A 389 -2.99 -6.22 3.74
N LYS A 390 -2.68 -6.58 2.49
CA LYS A 390 -1.91 -5.75 1.55
C LYS A 390 -2.65 -4.44 1.26
N GLY A 391 -1.89 -3.34 1.13
CA GLY A 391 -2.43 -1.99 0.94
C GLY A 391 -3.11 -1.78 -0.42
N PHE A 392 -2.51 -2.30 -1.50
CA PHE A 392 -3.12 -2.38 -2.84
C PHE A 392 -3.58 -3.81 -3.09
N ALA A 393 -4.82 -4.12 -2.75
CA ALA A 393 -5.31 -5.49 -2.80
C ALA A 393 -5.70 -5.94 -4.22
N GLU A 394 -6.10 -4.99 -5.08
CA GLU A 394 -6.46 -5.22 -6.47
C GLU A 394 -5.19 -5.57 -7.29
N ASP A 395 -5.15 -6.76 -7.89
CA ASP A 395 -3.94 -7.32 -8.51
C ASP A 395 -3.73 -6.80 -9.94
N PHE A 396 -3.58 -5.48 -10.10
CA PHE A 396 -3.35 -4.86 -11.41
C PHE A 396 -2.04 -5.33 -12.07
N HIS A 397 -1.02 -5.66 -11.27
CA HIS A 397 0.22 -6.26 -11.77
C HIS A 397 -0.03 -7.61 -12.45
N ALA A 398 -0.94 -8.44 -11.91
CA ALA A 398 -1.31 -9.70 -12.56
C ALA A 398 -2.07 -9.45 -13.88
N ARG A 399 -2.79 -8.33 -13.98
CA ARG A 399 -3.45 -7.89 -15.22
C ARG A 399 -2.50 -7.41 -16.31
N GLU A 400 -1.44 -6.71 -15.93
CA GLU A 400 -0.40 -6.24 -16.85
C GLU A 400 0.65 -7.31 -17.17
N ALA A 401 0.73 -8.37 -16.34
CA ALA A 401 1.72 -9.43 -16.44
C ALA A 401 1.68 -10.16 -17.78
N LYS A 402 2.80 -10.06 -18.49
CA LYS A 402 3.10 -10.72 -19.76
C LYS A 402 4.43 -11.46 -19.63
N ILE A 403 4.50 -12.63 -20.24
CA ILE A 403 5.74 -13.40 -20.39
C ILE A 403 5.91 -13.81 -21.84
N LYS A 404 7.13 -13.65 -22.35
CA LYS A 404 7.51 -14.16 -23.67
C LYS A 404 8.13 -15.53 -23.51
N ILE A 405 7.55 -16.52 -24.17
CA ILE A 405 8.08 -17.88 -24.23
C ILE A 405 8.36 -18.28 -25.67
N ASP A 406 9.31 -19.20 -25.86
CA ASP A 406 9.59 -19.81 -27.17
C ASP A 406 8.90 -21.18 -27.24
N LEU A 407 7.80 -21.26 -28.00
CA LEU A 407 7.11 -22.51 -28.27
C LEU A 407 7.57 -23.09 -29.62
N GLY A 408 8.73 -23.76 -29.60
CA GLY A 408 9.22 -24.52 -30.75
C GLY A 408 9.76 -23.67 -31.91
N GLY A 409 10.45 -22.57 -31.59
CA GLY A 409 11.02 -21.60 -32.52
C GLY A 409 10.14 -20.39 -32.80
N TYR A 410 9.00 -20.27 -32.11
CA TYR A 410 8.05 -19.16 -32.24
C TYR A 410 7.92 -18.44 -30.90
N ALA A 411 8.40 -17.19 -30.86
CA ALA A 411 8.19 -16.32 -29.72
C ALA A 411 6.70 -15.98 -29.61
N THR A 412 6.05 -16.42 -28.53
CA THR A 412 4.69 -16.05 -28.17
C THR A 412 4.67 -15.28 -26.87
N GLU A 413 3.66 -14.43 -26.69
CA GLU A 413 3.42 -13.70 -25.45
C GLU A 413 2.21 -14.31 -24.76
N LEU A 414 2.41 -14.81 -23.54
CA LEU A 414 1.34 -15.26 -22.66
C LEU A 414 0.96 -14.12 -21.71
N ARG A 415 -0.34 -13.99 -21.48
CA ARG A 415 -0.93 -13.05 -20.52
C ARG A 415 -1.52 -13.82 -19.36
N LEU A 416 -1.26 -13.34 -18.15
CA LEU A 416 -1.78 -13.99 -16.96
C LEU A 416 -3.29 -13.74 -16.81
N PHE A 417 -3.72 -12.50 -16.65
CA PHE A 417 -5.14 -12.13 -16.52
C PHE A 417 -5.68 -11.39 -17.74
N ASP A 418 -6.96 -11.59 -18.01
CA ASP A 418 -7.78 -10.70 -18.82
C ASP A 418 -8.60 -9.73 -17.95
N ASP A 419 -9.46 -8.95 -18.58
CA ASP A 419 -10.29 -7.95 -17.88
C ASP A 419 -11.38 -8.57 -16.99
N GLU A 420 -11.94 -9.74 -17.36
CA GLU A 420 -12.93 -10.41 -16.52
C GLU A 420 -12.30 -11.03 -15.28
N ASP A 421 -11.07 -11.53 -15.39
CA ASP A 421 -10.28 -11.96 -14.23
C ASP A 421 -10.02 -10.80 -13.26
N TYR A 422 -9.56 -9.66 -13.78
CA TYR A 422 -9.29 -8.48 -12.97
C TYR A 422 -10.57 -7.93 -12.32
N LYS A 423 -11.67 -7.88 -13.08
CA LYS A 423 -12.99 -7.49 -12.57
C LYS A 423 -13.48 -8.44 -11.46
N THR A 424 -13.29 -9.74 -11.62
CA THR A 424 -13.64 -10.72 -10.58
C THR A 424 -12.78 -10.52 -9.32
N GLN A 425 -11.47 -10.34 -9.48
CA GLN A 425 -10.54 -10.14 -8.38
C GLN A 425 -10.84 -8.86 -7.60
N THR A 426 -11.08 -7.74 -8.30
CA THR A 426 -11.43 -6.45 -7.69
C THR A 426 -12.77 -6.51 -6.95
N GLN A 427 -13.72 -7.33 -7.41
CA GLN A 427 -14.98 -7.55 -6.69
C GLN A 427 -14.77 -8.26 -5.35
N PHE A 428 -13.80 -9.21 -5.23
CA PHE A 428 -13.46 -9.79 -3.93
C PHE A 428 -12.94 -8.73 -2.95
N VAL A 429 -12.11 -7.80 -3.42
CA VAL A 429 -11.61 -6.69 -2.59
C VAL A 429 -12.76 -5.81 -2.12
N MET A 430 -13.65 -5.43 -3.03
CA MET A 430 -14.82 -4.60 -2.72
C MET A 430 -15.74 -5.29 -1.71
N ASP A 431 -16.06 -6.57 -1.89
CA ASP A 431 -16.93 -7.32 -0.99
C ASP A 431 -16.34 -7.52 0.41
N GLU A 432 -15.02 -7.74 0.52
CA GLU A 432 -14.33 -7.74 1.82
C GLU A 432 -14.34 -6.36 2.48
N GLY A 433 -14.16 -5.29 1.70
CA GLY A 433 -14.31 -3.91 2.16
C GLY A 433 -15.69 -3.65 2.76
N LYS A 434 -16.76 -4.10 2.10
CA LYS A 434 -18.14 -3.97 2.62
C LYS A 434 -18.36 -4.74 3.93
N LYS A 435 -17.78 -5.94 4.07
CA LYS A 435 -17.83 -6.73 5.32
C LYS A 435 -17.13 -5.98 6.45
N LEU A 436 -15.94 -5.43 6.18
CA LEU A 436 -15.18 -4.62 7.12
C LEU A 436 -15.95 -3.35 7.51
N LEU A 437 -16.58 -2.64 6.57
CA LEU A 437 -17.39 -1.47 6.86
C LEU A 437 -18.58 -1.83 7.76
N THR A 438 -19.28 -2.91 7.44
CA THR A 438 -20.43 -3.37 8.24
C THR A 438 -20.02 -3.65 9.68
N HIS A 439 -18.88 -4.32 9.88
CA HIS A 439 -18.31 -4.57 11.20
C HIS A 439 -17.86 -3.27 11.90
N ALA A 440 -17.20 -2.36 11.18
CA ALA A 440 -16.80 -1.06 11.72
C ALA A 440 -18.01 -0.25 12.23
N LEU A 441 -19.09 -0.23 11.45
CA LEU A 441 -20.33 0.46 11.81
C LEU A 441 -21.04 -0.22 12.99
N SER A 442 -20.96 -1.56 13.14
CA SER A 442 -21.58 -2.23 14.29
C SER A 442 -20.89 -1.87 15.62
N GLU A 443 -19.57 -1.79 15.61
CA GLU A 443 -18.77 -1.46 16.79
C GLU A 443 -18.69 0.05 17.09
N TYR A 444 -19.01 0.90 16.11
CA TYR A 444 -18.89 2.36 16.27
C TYR A 444 -19.93 2.93 17.25
N LYS A 445 -19.47 3.66 18.27
CA LYS A 445 -20.30 4.25 19.33
C LYS A 445 -20.23 5.77 19.35
N ASP A 446 -19.04 6.34 19.39
CA ASP A 446 -18.75 7.79 19.41
C ASP A 446 -17.30 8.04 18.94
N GLY A 447 -16.88 9.31 18.93
CA GLY A 447 -15.56 9.71 18.45
C GLY A 447 -15.47 9.72 16.93
N LEU A 448 -14.29 9.41 16.39
CA LEU A 448 -14.02 9.39 14.96
C LEU A 448 -14.09 7.98 14.40
N LEU A 449 -14.83 7.81 13.31
CA LEU A 449 -14.72 6.67 12.40
C LEU A 449 -14.20 7.14 11.04
N PHE A 450 -13.05 6.63 10.61
CA PHE A 450 -12.56 6.77 9.25
C PHE A 450 -12.62 5.40 8.56
N PHE A 451 -13.19 5.35 7.37
CA PHE A 451 -13.22 4.15 6.54
C PHE A 451 -12.84 4.48 5.10
N TYR A 452 -12.00 3.65 4.49
CA TYR A 452 -11.46 3.86 3.16
C TYR A 452 -11.75 2.67 2.22
N PHE A 453 -12.14 2.97 0.99
CA PHE A 453 -12.21 2.04 -0.14
C PHE A 453 -11.20 2.45 -1.23
N SER A 454 -10.35 1.52 -1.66
CA SER A 454 -9.39 1.68 -2.76
C SER A 454 -10.01 1.47 -4.14
N SER A 455 -11.12 0.72 -4.22
CA SER A 455 -11.53 0.10 -5.48
C SER A 455 -11.95 1.09 -6.56
N THR A 456 -12.39 2.31 -6.23
CA THR A 456 -12.69 3.33 -7.25
C THR A 456 -11.45 3.83 -7.98
N ASP A 457 -10.28 3.80 -7.34
CA ASP A 457 -9.00 4.19 -7.91
C ASP A 457 -8.41 3.08 -8.79
N LEU A 458 -8.16 1.90 -8.22
CA LEU A 458 -7.49 0.80 -8.95
C LEU A 458 -8.37 0.23 -10.07
N VAL A 459 -9.70 0.22 -9.93
CA VAL A 459 -10.60 -0.08 -11.06
C VAL A 459 -10.61 1.07 -12.05
N GLY A 460 -10.55 2.31 -11.59
CA GLY A 460 -10.48 3.52 -12.42
C GLY A 460 -9.27 3.51 -13.35
N HIS A 461 -8.09 3.16 -12.85
CA HIS A 461 -6.86 3.09 -13.64
C HIS A 461 -6.95 2.18 -14.86
N VAL A 462 -7.68 1.07 -14.76
CA VAL A 462 -7.79 0.07 -15.83
C VAL A 462 -9.05 0.27 -16.68
N PHE A 463 -10.17 0.68 -16.08
CA PHE A 463 -11.50 0.69 -16.72
C PHE A 463 -12.12 2.07 -16.90
N TYR A 464 -11.51 3.16 -16.42
CA TYR A 464 -12.06 4.50 -16.68
C TYR A 464 -11.84 4.87 -18.15
N TRP A 465 -12.94 4.92 -18.93
CA TRP A 465 -12.89 5.40 -20.30
C TRP A 465 -14.06 6.32 -20.68
N GLU A 466 -14.37 7.31 -19.82
CA GLU A 466 -15.44 8.27 -20.09
C GLU A 466 -14.99 9.43 -21.01
N PRO A 467 -15.64 9.63 -22.18
CA PRO A 467 -15.38 10.78 -23.04
C PRO A 467 -15.91 12.08 -22.44
N GLU A 468 -15.24 13.19 -22.75
CA GLU A 468 -15.70 14.52 -22.33
C GLU A 468 -16.52 15.23 -23.43
N PRO A 469 -17.54 16.02 -23.06
CA PRO A 469 -18.27 16.83 -24.04
C PRO A 469 -17.34 17.79 -24.78
N GLY A 470 -17.31 17.69 -26.11
CA GLY A 470 -16.49 18.55 -26.98
C GLY A 470 -15.03 18.09 -27.14
N GLU A 471 -14.69 16.91 -26.63
CA GLU A 471 -13.40 16.27 -26.89
C GLU A 471 -13.27 15.87 -28.37
N PRO A 472 -12.08 16.02 -28.98
CA PRO A 472 -11.90 15.61 -30.38
C PRO A 472 -12.03 14.08 -30.53
N GLU A 473 -12.67 13.64 -31.62
CA GLU A 473 -12.96 12.22 -31.89
C GLU A 473 -11.70 11.33 -31.92
N GLU A 474 -10.56 11.87 -32.35
CA GLU A 474 -9.26 11.18 -32.31
C GLU A 474 -8.72 10.92 -30.88
N PHE A 475 -9.39 11.41 -29.85
CA PHE A 475 -9.07 11.18 -28.44
C PHE A 475 -10.07 10.24 -27.74
N THR A 476 -11.09 9.74 -28.45
CA THR A 476 -12.11 8.88 -27.84
C THR A 476 -11.83 7.38 -27.96
N ASP A 477 -10.96 6.95 -28.88
CA ASP A 477 -10.52 5.55 -29.01
C ASP A 477 -9.63 5.10 -27.84
N HIS A 478 -9.97 3.93 -27.29
CA HIS A 478 -9.24 3.32 -26.19
C HIS A 478 -7.89 2.74 -26.66
N PRO A 479 -6.79 2.85 -25.88
CA PRO A 479 -5.44 2.46 -26.34
C PRO A 479 -5.29 0.97 -26.69
N VAL A 480 -6.05 0.09 -26.04
CA VAL A 480 -5.91 -1.38 -26.18
C VAL A 480 -7.21 -2.17 -26.25
N ARG A 481 -8.37 -1.49 -26.27
CA ARG A 481 -9.70 -2.13 -26.29
C ARG A 481 -10.48 -1.56 -27.46
N ASP A 482 -11.37 -2.35 -28.04
CA ASP A 482 -12.37 -1.80 -28.95
C ASP A 482 -13.46 -1.05 -28.18
N ASP A 483 -14.37 -0.39 -28.90
CA ASP A 483 -15.42 0.44 -28.30
C ASP A 483 -16.41 -0.37 -27.45
N GLU A 484 -16.69 -1.63 -27.83
CA GLU A 484 -17.64 -2.50 -27.12
C GLU A 484 -17.06 -2.95 -25.77
N ASP A 485 -15.81 -3.40 -25.78
CA ASP A 485 -15.07 -3.78 -24.58
C ASP A 485 -14.85 -2.56 -23.68
N ALA A 486 -14.42 -1.42 -24.23
CA ALA A 486 -14.18 -0.21 -23.46
C ALA A 486 -15.44 0.26 -22.72
N GLU A 487 -16.61 0.25 -23.37
CA GLU A 487 -17.88 0.60 -22.71
C GLU A 487 -18.30 -0.46 -21.68
N THR A 488 -18.11 -1.75 -21.99
CA THR A 488 -18.42 -2.86 -21.07
C THR A 488 -17.65 -2.75 -19.76
N TYR A 489 -16.35 -2.49 -19.83
CA TYR A 489 -15.52 -2.37 -18.62
C TYR A 489 -15.68 -1.01 -17.94
N THR A 490 -15.91 0.08 -18.68
CA THR A 490 -16.30 1.38 -18.09
C THR A 490 -17.59 1.25 -17.29
N LYS A 491 -18.56 0.46 -17.76
CA LYS A 491 -19.77 0.15 -16.99
C LYS A 491 -19.45 -0.54 -15.66
N SER A 492 -18.45 -1.42 -15.62
CA SER A 492 -18.02 -2.08 -14.37
C SER A 492 -17.49 -1.06 -13.35
N LEU A 493 -16.75 -0.03 -13.79
CA LEU A 493 -16.38 1.09 -12.92
C LEU A 493 -17.62 1.85 -12.39
N ARG A 494 -18.60 2.14 -13.26
CA ARG A 494 -19.85 2.80 -12.83
C ARG A 494 -20.60 1.94 -11.81
N GLU A 495 -20.54 0.61 -11.92
CA GLU A 495 -21.11 -0.31 -10.93
C GLU A 495 -20.38 -0.23 -9.58
N THR A 496 -19.05 -0.10 -9.57
CA THR A 496 -18.28 0.18 -8.34
C THR A 496 -18.73 1.47 -7.65
N TYR A 497 -19.02 2.53 -8.41
CA TYR A 497 -19.57 3.79 -7.86
C TYR A 497 -20.95 3.56 -7.24
N VAL A 498 -21.85 2.83 -7.91
CA VAL A 498 -23.18 2.49 -7.37
C VAL A 498 -23.07 1.64 -6.09
N GLN A 499 -22.10 0.73 -6.02
CA GLN A 499 -21.82 -0.01 -4.79
C GLN A 499 -21.39 0.93 -3.66
N CYS A 500 -20.56 1.95 -3.94
CA CYS A 500 -20.20 2.97 -2.96
C CYS A 500 -21.40 3.81 -2.49
N ASP A 501 -22.36 4.14 -3.37
CA ASP A 501 -23.62 4.81 -2.98
C ASP A 501 -24.42 3.96 -1.97
N ALA A 502 -24.50 2.65 -2.22
CA ALA A 502 -25.18 1.73 -1.31
C ALA A 502 -24.47 1.61 0.06
N GLU A 503 -23.14 1.60 0.09
CA GLU A 503 -22.38 1.61 1.34
C GLU A 503 -22.50 2.94 2.09
N LEU A 504 -22.54 4.07 1.38
CA LEU A 504 -22.83 5.38 1.97
C LEU A 504 -24.21 5.40 2.64
N ALA A 505 -25.20 4.71 2.08
CA ALA A 505 -26.53 4.64 2.70
C ALA A 505 -26.47 4.02 4.10
N LYS A 506 -25.68 2.94 4.28
CA LYS A 506 -25.46 2.30 5.58
C LYS A 506 -24.72 3.23 6.55
N VAL A 507 -23.75 4.00 6.05
CA VAL A 507 -23.03 5.00 6.85
C VAL A 507 -24.00 6.08 7.36
N LEU A 508 -24.86 6.62 6.48
CA LEU A 508 -25.84 7.63 6.88
C LEU A 508 -26.90 7.08 7.84
N GLU A 509 -27.31 5.82 7.68
CA GLU A 509 -28.19 5.14 8.64
C GLU A 509 -27.55 5.05 10.03
N LYS A 510 -26.28 4.61 10.10
CA LYS A 510 -25.54 4.55 11.37
C LYS A 510 -25.27 5.92 11.98
N ALA A 511 -25.04 6.92 11.15
CA ALA A 511 -24.79 8.31 11.55
C ALA A 511 -26.01 8.91 12.28
N GLY A 512 -27.22 8.63 11.77
CA GLY A 512 -28.45 9.29 12.23
C GLY A 512 -28.40 10.80 12.01
N ASP A 513 -29.14 11.55 12.82
CA ASP A 513 -29.20 13.02 12.73
C ASP A 513 -28.10 13.75 13.52
N ASP A 514 -27.41 13.05 14.43
CA ASP A 514 -26.50 13.64 15.41
C ASP A 514 -25.02 13.64 15.01
N ALA A 515 -24.64 12.79 14.05
CA ALA A 515 -23.24 12.67 13.60
C ALA A 515 -22.91 13.65 12.46
N THR A 516 -21.68 14.15 12.44
CA THR A 516 -21.14 14.83 11.26
C THR A 516 -20.56 13.79 10.31
N VAL A 517 -20.96 13.82 9.04
CA VAL A 517 -20.47 12.88 8.01
C VAL A 517 -19.73 13.67 6.93
N PHE A 518 -18.56 13.18 6.55
CA PHE A 518 -17.81 13.60 5.38
C PHE A 518 -17.67 12.43 4.41
N VAL A 519 -17.86 12.70 3.12
CA VAL A 519 -17.49 11.78 2.04
C VAL A 519 -16.48 12.50 1.17
N MET A 520 -15.33 11.89 0.95
CA MET A 520 -14.24 12.51 0.21
C MET A 520 -13.52 11.53 -0.71
N SER A 521 -12.90 12.08 -1.75
CA SER A 521 -11.78 11.43 -2.44
C SER A 521 -10.57 12.34 -2.39
N ASP A 522 -9.40 11.74 -2.47
CA ASP A 522 -8.11 12.40 -2.46
C ASP A 522 -7.78 13.09 -3.79
N HIS A 523 -8.21 12.51 -4.91
CA HIS A 523 -8.14 13.09 -6.25
C HIS A 523 -9.26 12.57 -7.17
N GLY A 524 -9.33 13.12 -8.39
CA GLY A 524 -10.15 12.63 -9.50
C GLY A 524 -9.34 11.81 -10.50
N PHE A 525 -9.87 11.61 -11.71
CA PHE A 525 -9.24 10.76 -12.74
C PHE A 525 -9.22 11.39 -14.11
N MET A 526 -8.22 11.06 -14.92
CA MET A 526 -8.16 11.47 -16.32
C MET A 526 -7.67 10.31 -17.20
N ARG A 527 -8.31 10.16 -18.37
CA ARG A 527 -7.78 9.31 -19.42
C ARG A 527 -6.53 9.93 -20.00
N TYR A 528 -5.57 9.11 -20.41
CA TYR A 528 -4.38 9.60 -21.08
C TYR A 528 -3.99 8.70 -22.26
N LYS A 529 -3.31 9.30 -23.24
CA LYS A 529 -2.85 8.60 -24.45
C LYS A 529 -1.35 8.61 -24.62
N ARG A 530 -0.63 9.44 -23.85
CA ARG A 530 0.80 9.68 -24.05
C ARG A 530 1.57 9.53 -22.74
N LYS A 531 2.65 8.75 -22.78
CA LYS A 531 3.55 8.49 -21.65
C LYS A 531 4.87 9.22 -21.85
N LEU A 532 5.33 9.92 -20.82
CA LEU A 532 6.55 10.71 -20.83
C LEU A 532 7.66 10.05 -20.02
N ASN A 533 8.91 10.28 -20.45
CA ASN A 533 10.13 10.12 -19.66
C ASN A 533 10.78 11.50 -19.47
N LEU A 534 10.68 12.06 -18.26
CA LEU A 534 11.24 13.37 -17.93
C LEU A 534 12.77 13.39 -17.98
N ASN A 535 13.46 12.29 -17.66
CA ASN A 535 14.91 12.23 -17.75
C ASN A 535 15.38 12.34 -19.20
N THR A 536 14.74 11.64 -20.13
CA THR A 536 15.05 11.76 -21.56
C THR A 536 14.77 13.18 -22.05
N TRP A 537 13.67 13.82 -21.60
CA TRP A 537 13.39 15.22 -21.92
C TRP A 537 14.49 16.16 -21.38
N LEU A 538 14.95 15.95 -20.14
CA LEU A 538 16.03 16.73 -19.52
C LEU A 538 17.36 16.55 -20.26
N LEU A 539 17.67 15.34 -20.71
CA LEU A 539 18.83 15.03 -21.55
C LEU A 539 18.77 15.80 -22.88
N GLU A 540 17.66 15.71 -23.60
CA GLU A 540 17.48 16.38 -24.90
C GLU A 540 17.52 17.92 -24.78
N ASN A 541 17.17 18.46 -23.61
CA ASN A 541 17.20 19.91 -23.34
C ASN A 541 18.50 20.40 -22.67
N GLY A 542 19.50 19.53 -22.51
CA GLY A 542 20.86 19.88 -22.05
C GLY A 542 21.02 20.00 -20.53
N PHE A 543 20.14 19.38 -19.75
CA PHE A 543 20.21 19.38 -18.28
C PHE A 543 20.86 18.11 -17.70
N ILE A 544 20.86 17.00 -18.45
CA ILE A 544 21.61 15.78 -18.13
C ILE A 544 22.84 15.68 -19.04
N SER A 545 23.98 15.26 -18.48
CA SER A 545 25.21 14.96 -19.22
C SER A 545 25.54 13.48 -19.10
N LEU A 546 25.89 12.84 -20.22
CA LEU A 546 26.23 11.41 -20.25
C LEU A 546 27.75 11.21 -20.12
N LYS A 547 28.15 10.07 -19.55
CA LYS A 547 29.56 9.61 -19.56
C LYS A 547 29.99 9.23 -20.98
N ASP A 548 29.06 8.70 -21.77
CA ASP A 548 29.22 8.23 -23.15
C ASP A 548 27.97 8.62 -23.95
N GLU A 549 28.12 9.55 -24.91
CA GLU A 549 27.01 10.10 -25.71
C GLU A 549 26.34 9.06 -26.62
N GLU A 550 27.00 7.93 -26.89
CA GLU A 550 26.43 6.84 -27.68
C GLU A 550 25.43 5.99 -26.87
N LYS A 551 25.48 6.05 -25.53
CA LYS A 551 24.63 5.26 -24.64
C LYS A 551 23.49 6.08 -24.04
N ARG A 552 22.40 6.21 -24.81
CA ARG A 552 21.24 7.06 -24.46
C ARG A 552 20.01 6.31 -23.91
N ARG A 553 20.18 5.07 -23.44
CA ARG A 553 19.09 4.24 -22.87
C ARG A 553 19.61 3.37 -21.75
N GLY A 554 18.90 3.31 -20.62
CA GLY A 554 19.26 2.52 -19.44
C GLY A 554 19.24 3.34 -18.15
N SER A 555 19.76 2.77 -17.06
CA SER A 555 19.76 3.40 -15.73
C SER A 555 20.60 4.68 -15.69
N LEU A 556 20.12 5.71 -14.98
CA LEU A 556 20.90 6.94 -14.74
C LEU A 556 22.23 6.63 -14.02
N ASN A 557 22.24 5.64 -13.12
CA ASN A 557 23.44 5.26 -12.36
C ASN A 557 24.61 4.86 -13.28
N ASP A 558 24.29 4.15 -14.36
CA ASP A 558 25.27 3.69 -15.32
C ASP A 558 25.71 4.80 -16.27
N LEU A 559 24.76 5.63 -16.72
CA LEU A 559 24.91 6.48 -17.89
C LEU A 559 25.34 7.93 -17.59
N VAL A 560 24.98 8.48 -16.43
CA VAL A 560 25.05 9.92 -16.16
C VAL A 560 26.40 10.35 -15.57
N ASP A 561 26.99 11.42 -16.13
CA ASP A 561 28.07 12.17 -15.50
C ASP A 561 27.46 13.18 -14.51
N TRP A 562 27.40 12.78 -13.24
CA TRP A 562 26.80 13.59 -12.18
C TRP A 562 27.52 14.92 -11.96
N SER A 563 28.84 14.99 -12.19
CA SER A 563 29.61 16.22 -11.99
C SER A 563 29.23 17.37 -12.94
N LYS A 564 28.55 17.04 -14.05
CA LYS A 564 28.11 18.00 -15.09
C LYS A 564 26.59 18.11 -15.23
N THR A 565 25.86 17.14 -14.70
CA THR A 565 24.40 17.09 -14.78
C THR A 565 23.78 18.13 -13.84
N LYS A 566 22.90 18.99 -14.38
CA LYS A 566 22.27 20.08 -13.63
C LYS A 566 20.99 19.65 -12.93
N ALA A 567 20.20 18.78 -13.56
CA ALA A 567 18.91 18.34 -13.06
C ALA A 567 18.60 16.93 -13.53
N TYR A 568 17.75 16.23 -12.78
CA TYR A 568 17.28 14.88 -13.05
C TYR A 568 15.87 14.70 -12.49
N SER A 569 15.17 13.69 -12.98
CA SER A 569 13.82 13.31 -12.54
C SER A 569 13.89 11.98 -11.79
N PHE A 570 13.11 11.86 -10.72
CA PHE A 570 12.96 10.63 -9.96
C PHE A 570 11.56 10.61 -9.32
N GLY A 571 10.87 9.47 -9.32
CA GLY A 571 9.42 9.43 -9.14
C GLY A 571 8.67 9.86 -10.40
N LEU A 572 7.37 10.12 -10.27
CA LEU A 572 6.48 10.35 -11.41
C LEU A 572 6.56 11.83 -11.89
N ASN A 573 6.31 12.82 -11.05
CA ASN A 573 6.21 14.23 -11.52
C ASN A 573 7.38 15.13 -11.11
N ALA A 574 8.35 14.60 -10.36
CA ALA A 574 9.32 15.41 -9.64
C ALA A 574 10.64 15.61 -10.41
N ILE A 575 11.12 16.86 -10.44
CA ILE A 575 12.46 17.23 -10.92
C ILE A 575 13.28 17.77 -9.74
N TYR A 576 14.52 17.29 -9.66
CA TYR A 576 15.52 17.68 -8.69
C TYR A 576 16.68 18.38 -9.39
N LEU A 577 17.15 19.49 -8.83
CA LEU A 577 18.45 20.03 -9.18
C LEU A 577 19.54 19.21 -8.51
N ASN A 578 20.62 18.95 -9.24
CA ASN A 578 21.85 18.41 -8.68
C ASN A 578 22.62 19.57 -8.02
N LEU A 579 22.18 19.94 -6.80
CA LEU A 579 22.56 21.15 -6.10
C LEU A 579 23.77 20.90 -5.20
N LYS A 580 24.77 21.79 -5.25
CA LYS A 580 25.94 21.69 -4.36
C LYS A 580 25.51 21.81 -2.89
N GLY A 581 25.96 20.83 -2.10
CA GLY A 581 25.65 20.75 -0.67
C GLY A 581 24.42 19.91 -0.34
N ARG A 582 23.58 19.55 -1.33
CA ARG A 582 22.46 18.61 -1.18
C ARG A 582 22.75 17.29 -1.88
N GLU A 583 23.20 17.34 -3.13
CA GLU A 583 23.62 16.16 -3.89
C GLU A 583 25.14 15.93 -3.79
N PRO A 584 25.62 14.66 -3.72
CA PRO A 584 27.04 14.35 -3.51
C PRO A 584 27.98 14.94 -4.56
N GLN A 585 27.53 15.03 -5.82
CA GLN A 585 28.28 15.58 -6.95
C GLN A 585 27.57 16.80 -7.55
N GLY A 586 26.98 17.64 -6.71
CA GLY A 586 26.22 18.83 -7.11
C GLY A 586 26.92 19.69 -8.17
N ALA A 587 26.31 19.84 -9.34
CA ALA A 587 26.82 20.67 -10.44
C ALA A 587 26.29 22.11 -10.41
N VAL A 588 25.16 22.35 -9.72
CA VAL A 588 24.51 23.67 -9.64
C VAL A 588 24.92 24.38 -8.35
N ASP A 589 25.49 25.59 -8.44
CA ASP A 589 25.74 26.44 -7.27
C ASP A 589 24.41 26.97 -6.69
N PRO A 590 24.24 27.06 -5.36
CA PRO A 590 22.99 27.53 -4.75
C PRO A 590 22.52 28.92 -5.23
N LYS A 591 23.47 29.82 -5.56
CA LYS A 591 23.18 31.14 -6.12
C LYS A 591 22.54 31.10 -7.51
N ASP A 592 22.77 30.03 -8.27
CA ASP A 592 22.31 29.86 -9.65
C ASP A 592 20.99 29.05 -9.69
N ARG A 593 20.53 28.52 -8.55
CA ARG A 593 19.31 27.72 -8.40
C ARG A 593 18.12 28.35 -9.13
N ASP A 594 17.79 29.60 -8.83
CA ASP A 594 16.60 30.25 -9.40
C ASP A 594 16.70 30.52 -10.89
N ALA A 595 17.92 30.70 -11.42
CA ALA A 595 18.12 30.83 -12.86
C ALA A 595 17.86 29.49 -13.57
N VAL A 596 18.40 28.38 -13.03
CA VAL A 596 18.22 27.04 -13.60
C VAL A 596 16.76 26.59 -13.51
N LEU A 597 16.08 26.81 -12.39
CA LEU A 597 14.65 26.46 -12.24
C LEU A 597 13.77 27.22 -13.23
N ARG A 598 14.05 28.51 -13.47
CA ARG A 598 13.34 29.29 -14.48
C ARG A 598 13.59 28.75 -15.88
N GLU A 599 14.84 28.45 -16.23
CA GLU A 599 15.18 27.87 -17.53
C GLU A 599 14.45 26.56 -17.79
N ILE A 600 14.45 25.64 -16.82
CA ILE A 600 13.74 24.35 -16.92
C ILE A 600 12.23 24.60 -17.07
N SER A 601 11.65 25.46 -16.23
CA SER A 601 10.21 25.77 -16.23
C SER A 601 9.75 26.36 -17.56
N ASP A 602 10.51 27.29 -18.13
CA ASP A 602 10.17 27.95 -19.39
C ASP A 602 10.24 26.96 -20.57
N LYS A 603 11.29 26.11 -20.61
CA LYS A 603 11.38 25.04 -21.63
C LYS A 603 10.27 24.00 -21.49
N LEU A 604 9.90 23.61 -20.27
CA LEU A 604 8.78 22.69 -20.01
C LEU A 604 7.47 23.28 -20.54
N ARG A 605 7.16 24.54 -20.21
CA ARG A 605 5.95 25.24 -20.71
C ARG A 605 5.94 25.40 -22.23
N ALA A 606 7.11 25.52 -22.85
CA ALA A 606 7.27 25.59 -24.31
C ALA A 606 7.19 24.21 -24.99
N THR A 607 7.21 23.10 -24.25
CA THR A 607 7.20 21.75 -24.82
C THR A 607 5.89 21.47 -25.56
N ARG A 608 6.01 20.91 -26.76
CA ARG A 608 4.91 20.48 -27.63
C ARG A 608 5.07 19.00 -27.97
N ASP A 609 3.95 18.30 -28.11
CA ASP A 609 3.98 16.92 -28.57
C ASP A 609 4.38 16.89 -30.06
N PRO A 610 5.46 16.17 -30.45
CA PRO A 610 5.88 16.07 -31.84
C PRO A 610 4.86 15.43 -32.78
N LEU A 611 3.82 14.77 -32.24
CA LEU A 611 2.77 14.14 -33.02
C LEU A 611 1.77 15.17 -33.59
N ASP A 612 1.38 16.17 -32.81
CA ASP A 612 0.25 17.07 -33.11
C ASP A 612 0.46 18.53 -32.69
N GLU A 613 1.64 18.88 -32.20
CA GLU A 613 2.04 20.22 -31.75
C GLU A 613 1.23 20.78 -30.55
N ARG A 614 0.50 19.94 -29.81
CA ARG A 614 -0.26 20.38 -28.63
C ARG A 614 0.64 20.65 -27.42
N PRO A 615 0.25 21.58 -26.52
CA PRO A 615 0.99 21.82 -25.28
C PRO A 615 0.91 20.60 -24.34
N VAL A 616 2.06 20.15 -23.88
CA VAL A 616 2.19 18.97 -23.00
C VAL A 616 2.08 19.34 -21.52
N VAL A 617 2.76 20.42 -21.13
CA VAL A 617 2.84 20.89 -19.75
C VAL A 617 1.83 22.01 -19.53
N LYS A 618 0.89 21.80 -18.61
CA LYS A 618 -0.09 22.82 -18.21
C LYS A 618 0.53 23.83 -17.24
N THR A 619 1.29 23.33 -16.27
CA THR A 619 1.91 24.14 -15.23
C THR A 619 3.18 23.47 -14.70
N VAL A 620 4.04 24.27 -14.08
CA VAL A 620 5.22 23.80 -13.37
C VAL A 620 5.16 24.43 -11.99
N TYR A 621 4.98 23.60 -10.97
CA TYR A 621 4.91 24.05 -9.58
C TYR A 621 6.31 24.15 -9.02
N ARG A 622 6.68 25.31 -8.51
CA ARG A 622 7.90 25.46 -7.71
C ARG A 622 7.60 25.11 -6.27
N THR A 623 8.34 24.16 -5.72
CA THR A 623 8.07 23.65 -4.37
C THR A 623 8.37 24.66 -3.28
N ASP A 624 9.23 25.66 -3.55
CA ASP A 624 9.48 26.77 -2.62
C ASP A 624 8.36 27.82 -2.60
N GLU A 625 7.39 27.71 -3.51
CA GLU A 625 6.18 28.54 -3.54
C GLU A 625 4.95 27.80 -3.02
N VAL A 626 4.88 26.47 -3.21
CA VAL A 626 3.68 25.68 -2.88
C VAL A 626 3.79 24.83 -1.63
N TYR A 627 5.01 24.56 -1.11
CA TYR A 627 5.21 23.75 0.09
C TYR A 627 5.54 24.59 1.33
N HIS A 628 4.97 24.20 2.47
CA HIS A 628 5.13 24.86 3.75
C HIS A 628 5.40 23.85 4.86
N GLY A 629 6.44 24.08 5.66
CA GLY A 629 6.75 23.27 6.84
C GLY A 629 8.20 22.81 6.91
N ASP A 630 8.47 21.87 7.81
CA ASP A 630 9.83 21.41 8.14
C ASP A 630 10.51 20.69 6.96
N TYR A 631 9.76 20.23 5.96
CA TYR A 631 10.24 19.55 4.75
C TYR A 631 10.13 20.41 3.48
N ALA A 632 9.64 21.66 3.56
CA ALA A 632 9.68 22.56 2.41
C ALA A 632 11.14 22.95 2.05
N PRO A 633 11.43 23.45 0.83
CA PRO A 633 12.78 23.89 0.49
C PRO A 633 13.32 24.93 1.49
N GLY A 634 14.54 24.73 2.01
CA GLY A 634 15.12 25.55 3.08
C GLY A 634 14.61 25.20 4.50
N GLY A 635 13.74 24.20 4.62
CA GLY A 635 13.28 23.62 5.88
C GLY A 635 14.35 22.74 6.54
N LYS A 636 14.00 22.17 7.70
CA LYS A 636 14.91 21.35 8.51
C LYS A 636 15.26 20.00 7.86
N PHE A 637 14.37 19.47 7.04
CA PHE A 637 14.43 18.12 6.47
C PHE A 637 14.26 18.14 4.94
N ASP A 638 14.76 19.18 4.28
CA ASP A 638 14.53 19.45 2.86
C ASP A 638 15.38 18.58 1.91
N GLN A 639 16.19 17.65 2.44
CA GLN A 639 17.14 16.89 1.62
C GLN A 639 16.44 16.03 0.54
N HIS A 640 15.21 15.58 0.78
CA HIS A 640 14.44 14.77 -0.16
C HIS A 640 13.49 15.60 -1.02
N THR A 641 13.36 16.90 -0.75
CA THR A 641 12.34 17.75 -1.37
C THR A 641 12.65 18.00 -2.84
N PRO A 642 11.69 17.76 -3.76
CA PRO A 642 11.85 18.13 -5.15
C PRO A 642 11.92 19.63 -5.32
N ASP A 643 12.52 20.11 -6.42
CA ASP A 643 12.54 21.55 -6.72
C ASP A 643 11.37 21.97 -7.60
N LEU A 644 10.95 21.09 -8.51
CA LEU A 644 9.78 21.30 -9.37
C LEU A 644 8.90 20.06 -9.40
N ILE A 645 7.59 20.29 -9.47
CA ILE A 645 6.59 19.28 -9.84
C ILE A 645 6.00 19.67 -11.20
N VAL A 646 6.02 18.74 -12.15
CA VAL A 646 5.51 18.95 -13.51
C VAL A 646 4.02 18.59 -13.56
N GLY A 647 3.18 19.60 -13.80
CA GLY A 647 1.74 19.45 -14.00
C GLY A 647 1.39 19.37 -15.48
N LEU A 648 0.93 18.21 -15.93
CA LEU A 648 0.64 17.92 -17.33
C LEU A 648 -0.79 18.30 -17.74
N HIS A 649 -1.00 18.48 -19.05
CA HIS A 649 -2.33 18.43 -19.63
C HIS A 649 -2.91 17.01 -19.59
N ARG A 650 -4.22 16.92 -19.77
CA ARG A 650 -5.08 15.74 -19.60
C ARG A 650 -4.56 14.51 -20.36
N GLU A 651 -3.94 14.69 -21.52
CA GLU A 651 -3.63 13.62 -22.46
C GLU A 651 -2.31 12.89 -22.14
N TYR A 652 -1.59 13.40 -21.13
CA TYR A 652 -0.19 13.08 -20.86
C TYR A 652 -0.01 12.64 -19.40
N VAL A 653 0.86 11.66 -19.19
CA VAL A 653 1.31 11.23 -17.87
C VAL A 653 2.80 10.94 -17.88
N VAL A 654 3.50 11.12 -16.75
CA VAL A 654 4.84 10.54 -16.58
C VAL A 654 4.71 9.13 -16.04
N ARG A 655 5.11 8.15 -16.84
CA ARG A 655 5.06 6.72 -16.49
C ARG A 655 6.30 5.94 -16.91
N LEU A 656 7.32 6.65 -17.40
CA LEU A 656 8.62 6.11 -17.79
C LEU A 656 9.70 6.90 -17.06
N GLY A 657 10.84 6.28 -16.73
CA GLY A 657 11.90 7.00 -16.03
C GLY A 657 11.74 7.09 -14.52
N GLY A 658 10.64 6.57 -13.95
CA GLY A 658 10.25 6.82 -12.56
C GLY A 658 11.26 6.34 -11.52
N THR A 659 11.97 5.24 -11.81
CA THR A 659 13.05 4.71 -10.96
C THR A 659 14.44 5.16 -11.40
N GLY A 660 14.53 6.17 -12.29
CA GLY A 660 15.78 6.74 -12.75
C GLY A 660 16.37 6.02 -13.96
N ASP A 661 15.65 6.03 -15.09
CA ASP A 661 16.13 5.52 -16.37
C ASP A 661 15.89 6.48 -17.55
N LEU A 662 16.68 6.28 -18.61
CA LEU A 662 16.56 6.93 -19.91
C LEU A 662 15.93 5.98 -20.93
N SER A 663 15.01 6.52 -21.72
CA SER A 663 14.38 5.89 -22.88
C SER A 663 14.91 6.48 -24.18
N LEU A 664 14.63 5.82 -25.32
CA LEU A 664 15.09 6.30 -26.64
C LEU A 664 14.41 7.61 -27.09
N LYS A 665 13.17 7.83 -26.64
CA LYS A 665 12.40 9.07 -26.87
C LYS A 665 11.83 9.52 -25.54
N TRP A 666 11.58 10.82 -25.37
CA TRP A 666 10.95 11.32 -24.16
C TRP A 666 9.42 11.14 -24.13
N ILE A 667 8.79 10.76 -25.24
CA ILE A 667 7.33 10.57 -25.33
C ILE A 667 6.94 9.35 -26.19
N TYR A 668 5.94 8.60 -25.73
CA TYR A 668 5.40 7.40 -26.38
C TYR A 668 3.87 7.38 -26.32
N ASN A 669 3.24 6.65 -27.24
CA ASN A 669 1.82 6.29 -27.11
C ASN A 669 1.62 5.37 -25.91
N ASN A 670 0.46 5.47 -25.26
CA ASN A 670 0.00 4.45 -24.35
C ASN A 670 -0.47 3.24 -25.17
N THR A 671 0.05 2.07 -24.79
CA THR A 671 -0.28 0.77 -25.38
C THR A 671 -0.53 -0.26 -24.29
N GLY A 672 -0.77 0.20 -23.06
CA GLY A 672 -1.05 -0.63 -21.89
C GLY A 672 -2.51 -0.48 -21.46
N GLU A 673 -2.92 -1.41 -20.60
CA GLU A 673 -4.27 -1.52 -20.06
C GLU A 673 -4.59 -0.48 -19.00
N TRP A 674 -3.56 0.01 -18.29
CA TRP A 674 -3.65 1.20 -17.47
C TRP A 674 -3.90 2.43 -18.34
N SER A 675 -5.17 2.83 -18.49
CA SER A 675 -5.63 3.82 -19.48
C SER A 675 -6.03 5.17 -18.87
N ALA A 676 -6.19 5.24 -17.55
CA ALA A 676 -6.46 6.47 -16.83
C ALA A 676 -5.50 6.66 -15.64
N ASP A 677 -5.26 7.90 -15.25
CA ASP A 677 -4.31 8.27 -14.20
C ASP A 677 -4.72 9.61 -13.57
N HIS A 678 -4.03 9.98 -12.51
CA HIS A 678 -4.21 11.22 -11.78
C HIS A 678 -2.89 12.02 -11.66
N CYS A 679 -1.74 11.44 -12.04
CA CYS A 679 -0.40 12.07 -11.94
C CYS A 679 -0.14 13.20 -12.96
N ILE A 680 -1.00 14.22 -12.95
CA ILE A 680 -1.02 15.37 -13.86
C ILE A 680 -1.08 16.70 -13.08
N ALA A 681 -1.48 17.80 -13.72
CA ALA A 681 -1.73 19.05 -13.00
C ALA A 681 -2.89 18.90 -11.98
N ALA A 682 -2.66 19.28 -10.73
CA ALA A 682 -3.58 19.05 -9.61
C ALA A 682 -4.98 19.67 -9.84
N GLU A 683 -5.06 20.80 -10.55
CA GLU A 683 -6.36 21.46 -10.81
C GLU A 683 -7.20 20.76 -11.89
N LEU A 684 -6.67 19.72 -12.55
CA LEU A 684 -7.39 18.92 -13.53
C LEU A 684 -8.05 17.68 -12.93
N VAL A 685 -7.60 17.24 -11.76
CA VAL A 685 -8.04 16.02 -11.06
C VAL A 685 -8.43 16.32 -9.60
N PRO A 686 -9.31 17.29 -9.34
CA PRO A 686 -9.82 17.48 -7.98
C PRO A 686 -10.57 16.23 -7.51
N GLY A 687 -10.53 15.96 -6.21
CA GLY A 687 -11.37 14.95 -5.58
C GLY A 687 -12.80 15.44 -5.36
N ILE A 688 -13.57 14.68 -4.59
CA ILE A 688 -14.92 15.04 -4.16
C ILE A 688 -14.92 15.45 -2.69
N LEU A 689 -15.85 16.32 -2.32
CA LEU A 689 -16.25 16.54 -0.93
C LEU A 689 -17.77 16.72 -0.83
N LEU A 690 -18.38 15.90 0.02
CA LEU A 690 -19.76 16.04 0.47
C LEU A 690 -19.82 15.98 1.99
N SER A 691 -20.82 16.64 2.56
CA SER A 691 -21.12 16.52 3.98
C SER A 691 -22.62 16.57 4.24
N ASN A 692 -23.05 16.03 5.38
CA ASN A 692 -24.43 16.23 5.86
C ASN A 692 -24.62 17.60 6.54
N ARG A 693 -23.55 18.39 6.64
CA ARG A 693 -23.55 19.78 7.08
C ARG A 693 -23.17 20.70 5.94
N LYS A 694 -23.68 21.93 5.96
CA LYS A 694 -23.39 22.93 4.93
C LYS A 694 -21.93 23.37 5.01
N ILE A 695 -21.18 23.10 3.96
CA ILE A 695 -19.82 23.63 3.77
C ILE A 695 -19.93 25.11 3.39
N THR A 696 -19.08 25.93 4.01
CA THR A 696 -19.15 27.41 3.90
C THR A 696 -18.01 28.01 3.08
N VAL A 697 -16.92 27.27 2.89
CA VAL A 697 -15.81 27.66 2.01
C VAL A 697 -16.16 27.44 0.54
N THR A 698 -15.56 28.21 -0.35
CA THR A 698 -15.80 28.17 -1.81
C THR A 698 -14.83 27.29 -2.59
N ASP A 699 -13.72 26.94 -1.96
CA ASP A 699 -12.55 26.27 -2.53
C ASP A 699 -11.97 25.31 -1.47
N PRO A 700 -12.71 24.26 -1.10
CA PRO A 700 -12.24 23.31 -0.09
C PRO A 700 -10.99 22.57 -0.59
N ASN A 701 -10.07 22.28 0.33
CA ASN A 701 -8.86 21.51 0.06
C ASN A 701 -8.71 20.35 1.04
N LEU A 702 -7.98 19.28 0.67
CA LEU A 702 -7.69 18.14 1.57
C LEU A 702 -7.19 18.57 2.95
N THR A 703 -6.35 19.61 2.99
CA THR A 703 -5.77 20.13 4.24
C THR A 703 -6.80 20.73 5.21
N ASP A 704 -8.01 21.07 4.74
CA ASP A 704 -9.09 21.66 5.55
C ASP A 704 -9.82 20.64 6.43
N LEU A 705 -9.74 19.35 6.11
CA LEU A 705 -10.55 18.33 6.77
C LEU A 705 -10.06 18.01 8.18
N ALA A 706 -8.76 17.81 8.37
CA ALA A 706 -8.15 17.60 9.69
C ALA A 706 -8.53 18.71 10.71
N PRO A 707 -8.30 20.01 10.44
CA PRO A 707 -8.68 21.07 11.38
C PRO A 707 -10.21 21.19 11.55
N THR A 708 -11.01 20.84 10.55
CA THR A 708 -12.47 20.77 10.68
C THR A 708 -12.90 19.66 11.64
N ILE A 709 -12.30 18.47 11.53
CA ILE A 709 -12.60 17.33 12.41
C ILE A 709 -12.20 17.66 13.85
N LEU A 710 -11.03 18.26 14.07
CA LEU A 710 -10.62 18.71 15.41
C LEU A 710 -11.63 19.70 16.01
N ALA A 711 -12.12 20.65 15.21
CA ALA A 711 -13.09 21.64 15.65
C ALA A 711 -14.44 21.01 16.06
N GLU A 712 -14.88 19.92 15.41
CA GLU A 712 -16.09 19.19 15.81
C GLU A 712 -16.00 18.61 17.22
N PHE A 713 -14.79 18.36 17.72
CA PHE A 713 -14.54 17.92 19.10
C PHE A 713 -14.08 19.06 20.03
N GLY A 714 -14.19 20.32 19.61
CA GLY A 714 -13.79 21.48 20.40
C GLY A 714 -12.28 21.62 20.59
N ILE A 715 -11.47 21.01 19.72
CA ILE A 715 -10.01 21.13 19.73
C ILE A 715 -9.60 22.27 18.79
N GLU A 716 -8.82 23.21 19.31
CA GLU A 716 -8.29 24.32 18.52
C GLU A 716 -7.33 23.80 17.43
N LYS A 717 -7.38 24.45 16.26
CA LYS A 717 -6.49 24.13 15.15
C LYS A 717 -5.02 24.33 15.57
N PRO A 718 -4.16 23.28 15.50
CA PRO A 718 -2.73 23.42 15.71
C PRO A 718 -2.09 24.38 14.70
N GLU A 719 -1.10 25.17 15.13
CA GLU A 719 -0.43 26.18 14.29
C GLU A 719 0.23 25.58 13.04
N LYS A 720 0.71 24.33 13.13
CA LYS A 720 1.33 23.61 12.01
C LYS A 720 0.35 23.19 10.90
N MET A 721 -0.97 23.23 11.15
CA MET A 721 -1.97 22.93 10.12
C MET A 721 -2.27 24.16 9.27
N THR A 722 -2.05 24.04 7.96
CA THR A 722 -2.28 25.13 7.00
C THR A 722 -3.75 25.28 6.62
N GLY A 723 -4.52 24.19 6.66
CA GLY A 723 -5.95 24.20 6.32
C GLY A 723 -6.82 25.02 7.29
N ARG A 724 -8.09 25.16 6.92
CA ARG A 724 -9.12 25.94 7.64
C ARG A 724 -10.33 25.08 7.97
N ASN A 725 -11.14 25.55 8.93
CA ASN A 725 -12.39 24.89 9.27
C ASN A 725 -13.43 25.15 8.16
N LEU A 726 -13.93 24.09 7.52
CA LEU A 726 -14.91 24.11 6.43
C LEU A 726 -16.28 24.69 6.82
N PHE A 727 -16.61 24.69 8.12
CA PHE A 727 -17.88 25.18 8.65
C PHE A 727 -17.76 26.57 9.29
N ALA A 728 -16.56 27.13 9.37
CA ALA A 728 -16.37 28.46 9.93
C ALA A 728 -16.95 29.53 8.98
N PRO A 729 -17.68 30.53 9.49
CA PRO A 729 -18.22 31.58 8.65
C PRO A 729 -17.11 32.28 7.85
N PRO A 730 -17.40 32.77 6.62
CA PRO A 730 -16.45 33.56 5.85
C PRO A 730 -15.96 34.73 6.70
N LYS A 731 -14.64 34.94 6.75
CA LYS A 731 -14.03 36.08 7.45
C LYS A 731 -14.33 37.39 6.75
#